data_AF-A0AAE4CYA8-F1
#
_entry.id   AF-A0AAE4CYA8-F1
#
_cell.length_a   1.000
_cell.length_b   1.000
_cell.length_c   1.000
_cell.angle_alpha   90.00
_cell.angle_beta   90.00
_cell.angle_gamma   90.00
#
_symmetry.space_group_name_H-M   'P 1'
#
loop_
_entity.id
_entity.type
_entity.pdbx_description
1 polymer ?
#
loop_
_entity_poly.entity_id
_entity_poly.type
_entity_poly.pdbx_seq_one_letter_code
_entity_poly.pdbx_strand_id
1 'polypeptide(L)'
;MTSHLARAALAAAALTAALPTAALAAKPSFDLQAHRGGLGLRSESTLASFGNAMRLGVSTLELDVQITKDGQAVVTHDRKTNAALCRDTAPATAGDPDFPYVGKYVVQLTLAQVKTLDCGSIQRAGYPEQETVPGVRIPTLREVFELVKRYDAPVRLNVETKVEASAPEQTAPQEQFVQVVAREVRAAGFLKRVTIQSFAWDALRRMRQVEPRLPVVALMEPWERRAEIRSWLGLDPADYGGDLVKAADESFHPDAVSPEVRLVTQALVDGAHARGLDVIPWTVDDQPTMRRLIGYGVDGLITDYPDRLRAELRAARYKLPKPVAAPFDVQAHRGGRAYNPENTLAAFAWALGNRDISTLELDTVVTRDGQLVVSHDRRVNGAHCEDTAPAREGDRMFPYVGKTIHELTLAQLQTLDCGSKTLPEFAQQRASPGERIPTLRQLLRLVNDSDRDDVRLNVETKLSPLAPFEGVEPRQHARLLVGELRRAGLLDRATVQSFDWRTIVAARRLDRTVETVALVWQYGPAECVTLADECSLQAAYGDADVKSPWTAGFDWWRDQDLGRLVRRTGAATVSANWQVHDPDQPLRADDDWYVRTDPAYFHGPDVAGLHAQGLKVVPYTLDDPAVIQRAIDLGVDGIISDDPLTLIAIAKQNGLR
;
A
#
# COMPACT_ATOMS: atom_id res chain seq x y z
N MET A 1 63.39 -23.93 57.43
CA MET A 1 64.35 -22.95 56.88
C MET A 1 64.23 -23.00 55.36
N THR A 2 63.77 -21.89 54.79
CA THR A 2 63.98 -21.39 53.40
C THR A 2 64.50 -22.35 52.33
N SER A 3 63.78 -22.50 51.22
CA SER A 3 64.16 -21.82 49.95
C SER A 3 63.25 -22.20 48.78
N HIS A 4 62.94 -21.18 47.98
CA HIS A 4 62.15 -21.19 46.75
C HIS A 4 62.90 -21.85 45.60
N LEU A 5 62.19 -22.59 44.73
CA LEU A 5 62.54 -22.72 43.32
C LEU A 5 61.26 -22.81 42.47
N ALA A 6 60.92 -21.70 41.80
CA ALA A 6 59.93 -21.65 40.74
C ALA A 6 60.58 -22.02 39.41
N ARG A 7 59.98 -22.95 38.66
CA ARG A 7 60.35 -23.27 37.27
C ARG A 7 59.60 -22.34 36.32
N ALA A 8 60.34 -21.53 35.58
CA ALA A 8 59.84 -20.76 34.44
C ALA A 8 59.79 -21.67 33.19
N ALA A 9 58.63 -21.71 32.53
CA ALA A 9 58.46 -22.31 31.21
C ALA A 9 58.45 -21.18 30.17
N LEU A 10 59.31 -21.28 29.14
CA LEU A 10 59.29 -20.40 27.98
C LEU A 10 58.05 -20.71 27.11
N ALA A 11 57.20 -19.71 26.90
CA ALA A 11 56.23 -19.69 25.81
C ALA A 11 56.71 -18.70 24.74
N ALA A 12 56.96 -19.20 23.53
CA ALA A 12 57.26 -18.38 22.37
C ALA A 12 55.97 -17.68 21.89
N ALA A 13 55.92 -16.35 22.03
CA ALA A 13 54.85 -15.53 21.47
C ALA A 13 55.16 -15.22 20.00
N ALA A 14 54.38 -15.79 19.08
CA ALA A 14 54.33 -15.33 17.71
C ALA A 14 53.52 -14.02 17.66
N LEU A 15 54.18 -12.90 17.39
CA LEU A 15 53.51 -11.64 17.04
C LEU A 15 52.95 -11.75 15.62
N THR A 16 51.65 -12.03 15.49
CA THR A 16 50.90 -11.67 14.29
C THR A 16 50.45 -10.22 14.43
N ALA A 17 51.14 -9.30 13.74
CA ALA A 17 50.68 -7.93 13.60
C ALA A 17 49.41 -7.92 12.73
N ALA A 18 48.25 -7.87 13.37
CA ALA A 18 46.99 -7.58 12.70
C ALA A 18 47.00 -6.08 12.30
N LEU A 19 47.16 -5.81 11.01
CA LEU A 19 46.93 -4.47 10.46
C LEU A 19 45.46 -4.10 10.69
N PRO A 20 45.15 -2.90 11.23
CA PRO A 20 43.78 -2.46 11.36
C PRO A 20 43.21 -2.22 9.95
N THR A 21 42.21 -3.01 9.56
CA THR A 21 41.36 -2.67 8.42
C THR A 21 40.63 -1.37 8.76
N ALA A 22 41.13 -0.25 8.25
CA ALA A 22 40.38 0.99 8.25
C ALA A 22 39.06 0.74 7.53
N ALA A 23 37.94 0.78 8.25
CA ALA A 23 36.62 0.78 7.63
C ALA A 23 36.53 2.04 6.76
N LEU A 24 36.62 1.88 5.43
CA LEU A 24 36.41 3.00 4.51
C LEU A 24 35.00 3.56 4.77
N ALA A 25 34.92 4.84 5.13
CA ALA A 25 33.66 5.54 5.35
C ALA A 25 32.80 5.53 4.07
N ALA A 26 31.49 5.38 4.23
CA ALA A 26 30.54 5.50 3.13
C ALA A 26 30.59 6.92 2.53
N LYS A 27 30.48 7.02 1.20
CA LYS A 27 30.38 8.31 0.50
C LYS A 27 29.08 9.05 0.88
N PRO A 28 29.00 10.39 0.71
CA PRO A 28 27.76 11.15 0.86
C PRO A 28 26.62 10.58 0.01
N SER A 29 25.38 11.00 0.26
CA SER A 29 24.21 10.52 -0.50
C SER A 29 24.28 10.96 -1.96
N PHE A 30 23.79 10.10 -2.85
CA PHE A 30 23.64 10.35 -4.29
C PHE A 30 22.16 10.47 -4.63
N ASP A 31 21.80 11.37 -5.55
CA ASP A 31 20.41 11.53 -5.95
C ASP A 31 20.00 10.48 -7.00
N LEU A 32 19.50 9.35 -6.54
CA LEU A 32 18.89 8.32 -7.37
C LEU A 32 17.45 8.72 -7.68
N GLN A 33 17.20 9.19 -8.91
CA GLN A 33 15.86 9.56 -9.36
C GLN A 33 15.24 8.45 -10.25
N ALA A 34 14.04 8.00 -9.89
CA ALA A 34 13.29 7.05 -10.70
C ALA A 34 12.48 7.80 -11.76
N HIS A 35 12.94 7.76 -13.02
CA HIS A 35 12.29 8.42 -14.16
C HIS A 35 10.87 7.88 -14.33
N ARG A 36 9.88 8.77 -14.20
CA ARG A 36 8.44 8.43 -14.23
C ARG A 36 8.08 7.27 -13.29
N GLY A 37 8.74 7.17 -12.14
CA GLY A 37 8.55 6.08 -11.18
C GLY A 37 9.30 4.78 -11.49
N GLY A 38 10.23 4.78 -12.46
CA GLY A 38 10.96 3.59 -12.89
C GLY A 38 10.25 2.88 -14.04
N LEU A 39 10.10 3.60 -15.15
CA LEU A 39 9.42 3.16 -16.36
C LEU A 39 9.87 1.78 -16.87
N GLY A 40 11.15 1.42 -16.68
CA GLY A 40 11.68 0.12 -17.07
C GLY A 40 11.15 -1.06 -16.24
N LEU A 41 10.52 -0.78 -15.09
CA LEU A 41 10.02 -1.78 -14.14
C LEU A 41 8.49 -1.81 -14.06
N ARG A 42 7.81 -0.67 -14.25
CA ARG A 42 6.35 -0.50 -14.16
C ARG A 42 5.84 0.51 -15.18
N SER A 43 4.54 0.46 -15.49
CA SER A 43 3.88 1.45 -16.35
C SER A 43 4.13 2.88 -15.84
N GLU A 44 4.66 3.72 -16.72
CA GLU A 44 5.21 5.04 -16.37
C GLU A 44 4.20 6.01 -15.77
N SER A 45 4.66 6.90 -14.89
CA SER A 45 3.87 8.03 -14.39
C SER A 45 2.57 7.60 -13.70
N THR A 46 2.59 6.40 -13.09
CA THR A 46 1.44 5.81 -12.38
C THR A 46 1.69 5.69 -10.88
N LEU A 47 0.62 5.63 -10.07
CA LEU A 47 0.76 5.31 -8.65
C LEU A 47 1.49 3.99 -8.42
N ALA A 48 1.21 2.98 -9.25
CA ALA A 48 1.90 1.68 -9.25
C ALA A 48 3.43 1.83 -9.40
N SER A 49 3.90 2.64 -10.37
CA SER A 49 5.33 2.90 -10.56
C SER A 49 5.95 3.64 -9.37
N PHE A 50 5.30 4.68 -8.86
CA PHE A 50 5.81 5.46 -7.73
C PHE A 50 5.86 4.64 -6.43
N GLY A 51 4.85 3.82 -6.17
CA GLY A 51 4.84 2.86 -5.06
C GLY A 51 6.00 1.87 -5.15
N ASN A 52 6.22 1.29 -6.33
CA ASN A 52 7.35 0.40 -6.60
C ASN A 52 8.71 1.10 -6.36
N ALA A 53 8.88 2.33 -6.84
CA ALA A 53 10.11 3.11 -6.63
C ALA A 53 10.37 3.38 -5.14
N MET A 54 9.35 3.75 -4.35
CA MET A 54 9.51 3.94 -2.90
C MET A 54 9.86 2.62 -2.18
N ARG A 55 9.22 1.51 -2.58
CA ARG A 55 9.54 0.17 -2.07
C ARG A 55 10.94 -0.29 -2.42
N LEU A 56 11.48 0.14 -3.56
CA LEU A 56 12.86 -0.13 -3.96
C LEU A 56 13.88 0.70 -3.16
N GLY A 57 13.47 1.89 -2.69
CA GLY A 57 14.30 2.84 -1.96
C GLY A 57 15.07 3.76 -2.88
N VAL A 58 14.37 4.74 -3.43
CA VAL A 58 14.93 5.80 -4.28
C VAL A 58 15.10 7.11 -3.49
N SER A 59 15.91 8.04 -4.00
CA SER A 59 16.06 9.37 -3.40
C SER A 59 14.90 10.28 -3.81
N THR A 60 14.53 10.20 -5.10
CA THR A 60 13.60 11.13 -5.73
C THR A 60 12.68 10.39 -6.71
N LEU A 61 11.40 10.75 -6.72
CA LEU A 61 10.46 10.36 -7.77
C LEU A 61 10.48 11.45 -8.83
N GLU A 62 10.92 11.12 -10.03
CA GLU A 62 10.86 12.03 -11.17
C GLU A 62 9.52 11.79 -11.88
N LEU A 63 8.85 12.87 -12.29
CA LEU A 63 7.54 12.80 -12.92
C LEU A 63 7.23 14.03 -13.79
N ASP A 64 6.34 13.84 -14.76
CA ASP A 64 5.88 14.89 -15.67
C ASP A 64 4.46 15.35 -15.36
N VAL A 65 4.17 16.65 -15.51
CA VAL A 65 2.84 17.21 -15.34
C VAL A 65 2.30 17.81 -16.62
N GLN A 66 1.02 17.52 -16.89
CA GLN A 66 0.15 18.18 -17.85
C GLN A 66 -1.07 18.78 -17.13
N ILE A 67 -1.74 19.77 -17.74
CA ILE A 67 -2.97 20.36 -17.20
C ILE A 67 -4.16 19.99 -18.08
N THR A 68 -5.23 19.49 -17.46
CA THR A 68 -6.49 19.14 -18.12
C THR A 68 -7.31 20.39 -18.51
N LYS A 69 -8.34 20.20 -19.34
CA LYS A 69 -9.32 21.23 -19.74
C LYS A 69 -9.97 21.95 -18.56
N ASP A 70 -10.23 21.22 -17.47
CA ASP A 70 -10.80 21.70 -16.21
C ASP A 70 -9.74 22.09 -15.17
N GLY A 71 -8.49 22.30 -15.61
CA GLY A 71 -7.44 22.94 -14.82
C GLY A 71 -6.78 22.07 -13.74
N GLN A 72 -6.88 20.74 -13.87
CA GLN A 72 -6.27 19.79 -12.93
C GLN A 72 -4.88 19.38 -13.40
N ALA A 73 -3.92 19.31 -12.48
CA ALA A 73 -2.58 18.78 -12.76
C ALA A 73 -2.61 17.25 -12.76
N VAL A 74 -2.39 16.65 -13.92
CA VAL A 74 -2.28 15.20 -14.12
C VAL A 74 -0.85 14.81 -14.45
N VAL A 75 -0.45 13.63 -13.99
CA VAL A 75 0.91 13.12 -14.08
C VAL A 75 1.02 12.23 -15.30
N THR A 76 1.57 12.76 -16.37
CA THR A 76 1.75 12.07 -17.65
C THR A 76 2.77 12.82 -18.50
N HIS A 77 3.59 12.08 -19.23
CA HIS A 77 4.64 12.67 -20.05
C HIS A 77 4.08 13.33 -21.31
N ASP A 78 3.27 12.58 -22.07
CA ASP A 78 2.83 13.01 -23.38
C ASP A 78 1.70 14.05 -23.26
N ARG A 79 1.83 15.15 -24.00
CA ARG A 79 0.75 16.16 -24.13
C ARG A 79 -0.52 15.62 -24.81
N LYS A 80 -0.40 14.48 -25.50
CA LYS A 80 -1.48 13.77 -26.19
C LYS A 80 -1.56 12.36 -25.66
N THR A 81 -2.75 11.91 -25.31
CA THR A 81 -2.99 10.52 -24.88
C THR A 81 -2.59 9.56 -26.01
N ASN A 82 -1.90 8.48 -25.66
CA ASN A 82 -1.16 7.67 -26.62
C ASN A 82 -1.68 6.24 -26.65
N ALA A 83 -2.08 5.74 -27.83
CA ALA A 83 -2.58 4.38 -28.01
C ALA A 83 -1.51 3.29 -27.78
N ALA A 84 -0.23 3.66 -27.78
CA ALA A 84 0.86 2.76 -27.42
C ALA A 84 1.00 2.57 -25.90
N LEU A 85 0.31 3.38 -25.09
CA LEU A 85 0.42 3.39 -23.63
C LEU A 85 -0.93 3.18 -22.94
N CYS A 86 -2.01 3.75 -23.49
CA CYS A 86 -3.32 3.78 -22.88
C CYS A 86 -4.42 3.22 -23.78
N ARG A 87 -5.49 2.71 -23.15
CA ARG A 87 -6.73 2.25 -23.79
C ARG A 87 -7.93 3.01 -23.23
N ASP A 88 -8.89 3.34 -24.10
CA ASP A 88 -10.22 3.76 -23.69
C ASP A 88 -10.96 2.57 -23.04
N THR A 89 -11.59 2.79 -21.89
CA THR A 89 -12.40 1.77 -21.20
C THR A 89 -13.90 2.06 -21.33
N ALA A 90 -14.30 3.28 -21.02
CA ALA A 90 -15.68 3.77 -21.07
C ALA A 90 -15.70 5.30 -21.21
N PRO A 91 -16.80 5.89 -21.73
CA PRO A 91 -16.98 7.33 -21.69
C PRO A 91 -17.20 7.79 -20.23
N ALA A 92 -16.70 8.98 -19.90
CA ALA A 92 -16.87 9.60 -18.57
C ALA A 92 -18.34 9.86 -18.22
N THR A 93 -19.17 10.13 -19.24
CA THR A 93 -20.62 10.22 -19.13
C THR A 93 -21.27 9.52 -20.32
N ALA A 94 -22.45 8.93 -20.13
CA ALA A 94 -23.17 8.30 -21.24
C ALA A 94 -23.38 9.29 -22.41
N GLY A 95 -22.96 8.90 -23.62
CA GLY A 95 -23.07 9.73 -24.82
C GLY A 95 -22.07 10.89 -24.92
N ASP A 96 -20.97 10.86 -24.16
CA ASP A 96 -19.93 11.88 -24.26
C ASP A 96 -19.42 12.02 -25.71
N PRO A 97 -19.59 13.20 -26.36
CA PRO A 97 -19.20 13.40 -27.76
C PRO A 97 -17.68 13.37 -27.95
N ASP A 98 -16.91 13.52 -26.87
CA ASP A 98 -15.47 13.45 -26.91
C ASP A 98 -14.93 12.02 -26.79
N PHE A 99 -15.75 10.99 -26.59
CA PHE A 99 -15.29 9.61 -26.59
C PHE A 99 -15.12 9.08 -28.04
N PRO A 100 -14.03 8.37 -28.41
CA PRO A 100 -12.89 7.94 -27.59
C PRO A 100 -11.88 9.06 -27.29
N TYR A 101 -11.18 8.93 -26.15
CA TYR A 101 -10.25 9.95 -25.65
C TYR A 101 -8.79 9.70 -26.04
N VAL A 102 -8.39 8.45 -26.31
CA VAL A 102 -7.03 8.15 -26.77
C VAL A 102 -6.74 8.87 -28.09
N GLY A 103 -5.61 9.58 -28.16
CA GLY A 103 -5.22 10.40 -29.30
C GLY A 103 -5.64 11.88 -29.18
N LYS A 104 -6.25 12.30 -28.07
CA LYS A 104 -6.58 13.72 -27.81
C LYS A 104 -5.54 14.40 -26.94
N TYR A 105 -5.44 15.72 -27.03
CA TYR A 105 -4.56 16.48 -26.16
C TYR A 105 -5.12 16.50 -24.74
N VAL A 106 -4.25 16.37 -23.74
CA VAL A 106 -4.65 16.40 -22.32
C VAL A 106 -5.36 17.72 -21.97
N VAL A 107 -4.91 18.84 -22.54
CA VAL A 107 -5.54 20.17 -22.36
C VAL A 107 -6.97 20.26 -22.92
N GLN A 108 -7.40 19.27 -23.73
CA GLN A 108 -8.76 19.20 -24.29
C GLN A 108 -9.67 18.24 -23.52
N LEU A 109 -9.12 17.44 -22.61
CA LEU A 109 -9.87 16.45 -21.81
C LEU A 109 -10.08 16.95 -20.39
N THR A 110 -11.22 16.65 -19.77
CA THR A 110 -11.45 16.88 -18.34
C THR A 110 -10.77 15.80 -17.49
N LEU A 111 -10.61 16.04 -16.19
CA LEU A 111 -10.08 15.00 -15.29
C LEU A 111 -10.94 13.74 -15.32
N ALA A 112 -12.27 13.89 -15.35
CA ALA A 112 -13.19 12.75 -15.41
C ALA A 112 -12.96 11.88 -16.65
N GLN A 113 -12.69 12.49 -17.81
CA GLN A 113 -12.35 11.79 -19.06
C GLN A 113 -10.97 11.12 -18.98
N VAL A 114 -9.95 11.83 -18.48
CA VAL A 114 -8.60 11.27 -18.30
C VAL A 114 -8.60 10.07 -17.35
N LYS A 115 -9.45 10.10 -16.31
CA LYS A 115 -9.57 9.02 -15.32
C LYS A 115 -10.26 7.75 -15.84
N THR A 116 -10.83 7.74 -17.05
CA THR A 116 -11.33 6.49 -17.66
C THR A 116 -10.27 5.73 -18.45
N LEU A 117 -9.07 6.30 -18.65
CA LEU A 117 -8.02 5.67 -19.44
C LEU A 117 -7.28 4.59 -18.61
N ASP A 118 -7.18 3.39 -19.17
CA ASP A 118 -6.30 2.34 -18.66
C ASP A 118 -4.93 2.47 -19.32
N CYS A 119 -3.95 2.92 -18.55
CA CYS A 119 -2.57 3.12 -18.97
C CYS A 119 -1.62 2.09 -18.34
N GLY A 120 -2.15 0.99 -17.80
CA GLY A 120 -1.37 -0.07 -17.16
C GLY A 120 -1.43 -1.41 -17.87
N SER A 121 -2.41 -1.62 -18.75
CA SER A 121 -2.60 -2.89 -19.50
C SER A 121 -1.66 -3.10 -20.69
N ILE A 122 -0.93 -2.07 -21.15
CA ILE A 122 -0.03 -2.17 -22.30
C ILE A 122 1.43 -2.20 -21.80
N GLN A 123 2.16 -3.23 -22.17
CA GLN A 123 3.62 -3.25 -22.00
C GLN A 123 4.25 -2.38 -23.08
N ARG A 124 5.04 -1.38 -22.67
CA ARG A 124 5.67 -0.44 -23.61
C ARG A 124 6.73 -1.16 -24.46
N ALA A 125 6.69 -0.93 -25.77
CA ALA A 125 7.71 -1.44 -26.68
C ALA A 125 9.11 -0.92 -26.27
N GLY A 126 10.09 -1.81 -26.25
CA GLY A 126 11.45 -1.51 -25.79
C GLY A 126 11.70 -1.76 -24.30
N TYR A 127 10.67 -2.07 -23.51
CA TYR A 127 10.78 -2.33 -22.07
C TYR A 127 10.25 -3.72 -21.70
N PRO A 128 10.94 -4.81 -22.07
CA PRO A 128 10.47 -6.18 -21.86
C PRO A 128 10.39 -6.57 -20.37
N GLU A 129 11.12 -5.88 -19.50
CA GLU A 129 11.14 -6.09 -18.04
C GLU A 129 10.01 -5.35 -17.32
N GLN A 130 9.30 -4.44 -18.02
CA GLN A 130 8.20 -3.68 -17.44
C GLN A 130 7.03 -4.62 -17.14
N GLU A 131 6.64 -4.70 -15.86
CA GLU A 131 5.45 -5.45 -15.45
C GLU A 131 4.21 -4.57 -15.62
N THR A 132 3.21 -5.08 -16.34
CA THR A 132 1.92 -4.41 -16.55
C THR A 132 1.06 -4.52 -15.31
N VAL A 133 0.28 -3.48 -15.05
CA VAL A 133 -0.71 -3.44 -13.96
C VAL A 133 -2.04 -3.01 -14.56
N PRO A 134 -2.84 -3.96 -15.09
CA PRO A 134 -4.09 -3.65 -15.77
C PRO A 134 -5.02 -2.77 -14.94
N GLY A 135 -5.67 -1.79 -15.57
CA GLY A 135 -6.65 -0.90 -14.93
C GLY A 135 -6.05 0.34 -14.24
N VAL A 136 -4.72 0.48 -14.23
CA VAL A 136 -4.07 1.70 -13.70
C VAL A 136 -4.43 2.92 -14.53
N ARG A 137 -4.78 4.01 -13.84
CA ARG A 137 -5.21 5.27 -14.43
C ARG A 137 -4.12 6.32 -14.31
N ILE A 138 -4.20 7.36 -15.16
CA ILE A 138 -3.38 8.56 -15.02
C ILE A 138 -3.69 9.22 -13.66
N PRO A 139 -2.70 9.42 -12.76
CA PRO A 139 -2.92 10.09 -11.50
C PRO A 139 -2.90 11.61 -11.64
N THR A 140 -3.50 12.29 -10.69
CA THR A 140 -3.29 13.71 -10.43
C THR A 140 -2.00 13.89 -9.64
N LEU A 141 -1.42 15.07 -9.70
CA LEU A 141 -0.25 15.41 -8.87
C LEU A 141 -0.58 15.30 -7.37
N ARG A 142 -1.83 15.58 -7.00
CA ARG A 142 -2.32 15.44 -5.61
C ARG A 142 -2.30 13.99 -5.14
N GLU A 143 -2.80 13.05 -5.93
CA GLU A 143 -2.79 11.63 -5.58
C GLU A 143 -1.36 11.10 -5.40
N VAL A 144 -0.38 11.60 -6.18
CA VAL A 144 1.03 11.25 -5.96
C VAL A 144 1.53 11.77 -4.61
N PHE A 145 1.19 13.00 -4.21
CA PHE A 145 1.54 13.50 -2.87
C PHE A 145 0.86 12.73 -1.75
N GLU A 146 -0.41 12.35 -1.92
CA GLU A 146 -1.15 11.52 -0.97
C GLU A 146 -0.54 10.13 -0.84
N LEU A 147 -0.12 9.51 -1.95
CA LEU A 147 0.61 8.24 -1.93
C LEU A 147 1.92 8.37 -1.15
N VAL A 148 2.71 9.41 -1.40
CA VAL A 148 3.97 9.64 -0.66
C VAL A 148 3.73 9.85 0.85
N LYS A 149 2.66 10.57 1.22
CA LYS A 149 2.24 10.72 2.63
C LYS A 149 1.82 9.40 3.24
N ARG A 150 1.08 8.57 2.50
CA ARG A 150 0.58 7.26 2.97
C ARG A 150 1.71 6.27 3.24
N TYR A 151 2.79 6.34 2.47
CA TYR A 151 4.01 5.58 2.76
C TYR A 151 4.85 6.16 3.92
N ASP A 152 4.59 7.40 4.35
CA ASP A 152 5.54 8.21 5.15
C ASP A 152 6.97 8.17 4.57
N ALA A 153 7.08 8.09 3.24
CA ALA A 153 8.36 7.92 2.59
C ALA A 153 9.16 9.23 2.65
N PRO A 154 10.47 9.21 2.92
CA PRO A 154 11.32 10.42 2.94
C PRO A 154 11.87 10.80 1.55
N VAL A 155 11.11 10.56 0.48
CA VAL A 155 11.53 10.82 -0.92
C VAL A 155 11.37 12.29 -1.35
N ARG A 156 12.18 12.78 -2.28
CA ARG A 156 11.89 14.04 -2.98
C ARG A 156 11.03 13.78 -4.22
N LEU A 157 10.52 14.83 -4.84
CA LEU A 157 9.89 14.78 -6.15
C LEU A 157 10.56 15.79 -7.07
N ASN A 158 10.90 15.36 -8.28
CA ASN A 158 11.38 16.23 -9.34
C ASN A 158 10.28 16.34 -10.39
N VAL A 159 9.59 17.47 -10.41
CA VAL A 159 8.34 17.66 -11.17
C VAL A 159 8.63 18.44 -12.44
N GLU A 160 8.49 17.80 -13.60
CA GLU A 160 8.63 18.45 -14.89
C GLU A 160 7.35 19.19 -15.30
N THR A 161 7.46 20.48 -15.63
CA THR A 161 6.38 21.20 -16.32
C THR A 161 6.54 21.06 -17.83
N LYS A 162 5.64 20.30 -18.46
CA LYS A 162 5.62 20.06 -19.92
C LYS A 162 4.94 21.21 -20.68
N VAL A 163 5.54 22.39 -20.62
CA VAL A 163 5.09 23.57 -21.38
C VAL A 163 5.69 23.54 -22.77
N GLU A 164 4.87 23.69 -23.81
CA GLU A 164 5.31 23.61 -25.20
C GLU A 164 5.35 25.00 -25.85
N ALA A 165 6.50 25.68 -25.76
CA ALA A 165 6.62 27.05 -26.28
C ALA A 165 6.48 27.14 -27.82
N SER A 166 6.85 26.08 -28.56
CA SER A 166 6.72 26.01 -30.01
C SER A 166 5.34 25.56 -30.50
N ALA A 167 4.48 25.05 -29.61
CA ALA A 167 3.13 24.59 -29.90
C ALA A 167 2.17 24.88 -28.72
N PRO A 168 1.97 26.17 -28.38
CA PRO A 168 1.25 26.58 -27.18
C PRO A 168 -0.22 26.16 -27.16
N GLU A 169 -0.81 25.81 -28.31
CA GLU A 169 -2.18 25.29 -28.41
C GLU A 169 -2.32 23.82 -27.97
N GLN A 170 -1.21 23.10 -27.81
CA GLN A 170 -1.19 21.66 -27.49
C GLN A 170 -1.01 21.39 -25.99
N THR A 171 -0.74 22.42 -25.20
CA THR A 171 -0.58 22.36 -23.74
C THR A 171 -1.26 23.56 -23.08
N ALA A 172 -1.41 23.56 -21.75
CA ALA A 172 -1.93 24.73 -21.07
C ALA A 172 -0.94 25.92 -21.13
N PRO A 173 -1.42 27.17 -21.01
CA PRO A 173 -0.55 28.33 -20.95
C PRO A 173 0.46 28.22 -19.80
N GLN A 174 1.69 28.72 -20.02
CA GLN A 174 2.77 28.69 -19.02
C GLN A 174 2.34 29.21 -17.65
N GLU A 175 1.61 30.33 -17.60
CA GLU A 175 1.15 30.90 -16.33
C GLU A 175 0.23 29.93 -15.58
N GLN A 176 -0.68 29.25 -16.29
CA GLN A 176 -1.59 28.29 -15.67
C GLN A 176 -0.80 27.11 -15.10
N PHE A 177 0.17 26.56 -15.83
CA PHE A 177 1.04 25.49 -15.33
C PHE A 177 1.71 25.86 -14.02
N VAL A 178 2.41 26.99 -14.00
CA VAL A 178 3.16 27.45 -12.82
C VAL A 178 2.24 27.65 -11.62
N GLN A 179 1.10 28.32 -11.81
CA GLN A 179 0.15 28.60 -10.73
C GLN A 179 -0.49 27.32 -10.17
N VAL A 180 -0.92 26.41 -11.06
CA VAL A 180 -1.54 25.15 -10.65
C VAL A 180 -0.54 24.28 -9.90
N VAL A 181 0.65 24.05 -10.45
CA VAL A 181 1.69 23.21 -9.80
C VAL A 181 2.11 23.81 -8.45
N ALA A 182 2.41 25.12 -8.39
CA ALA A 182 2.78 25.77 -7.14
C ALA A 182 1.67 25.69 -6.08
N ARG A 183 0.39 25.76 -6.49
CA ARG A 183 -0.76 25.59 -5.59
C ARG A 183 -0.83 24.18 -5.05
N GLU A 184 -0.73 23.15 -5.89
CA GLU A 184 -0.77 21.75 -5.44
C GLU A 184 0.39 21.43 -4.49
N VAL A 185 1.60 21.89 -4.79
CA VAL A 185 2.78 21.70 -3.92
C VAL A 185 2.60 22.38 -2.55
N ARG A 186 2.05 23.61 -2.54
CA ARG A 186 1.71 24.33 -1.30
C ARG A 186 0.65 23.59 -0.49
N ALA A 187 -0.46 23.20 -1.12
CA ALA A 187 -1.56 22.49 -0.47
C ALA A 187 -1.11 21.15 0.11
N ALA A 188 -0.20 20.45 -0.57
CA ALA A 188 0.36 19.21 -0.07
C ALA A 188 1.32 19.41 1.12
N GLY A 189 1.89 20.60 1.31
CA GLY A 189 2.95 20.87 2.30
C GLY A 189 4.35 20.42 1.84
N PHE A 190 4.57 20.33 0.53
CA PHE A 190 5.74 19.64 -0.06
C PHE A 190 6.84 20.58 -0.57
N LEU A 191 6.78 21.88 -0.27
CA LEU A 191 7.73 22.89 -0.76
C LEU A 191 9.21 22.56 -0.51
N LYS A 192 9.53 21.84 0.58
CA LYS A 192 10.91 21.43 0.92
C LYS A 192 11.36 20.13 0.26
N ARG A 193 10.46 19.45 -0.45
CA ARG A 193 10.67 18.11 -1.03
C ARG A 193 10.47 18.09 -2.55
N VAL A 194 10.08 19.20 -3.15
CA VAL A 194 9.81 19.31 -4.59
C VAL A 194 10.86 20.20 -5.25
N THR A 195 11.42 19.72 -6.35
CA THR A 195 12.14 20.54 -7.33
C THR A 195 11.29 20.65 -8.59
N ILE A 196 11.40 21.77 -9.31
CA ILE A 196 10.71 21.99 -10.59
C ILE A 196 11.73 21.93 -11.71
N GLN A 197 11.52 21.06 -12.69
CA GLN A 197 12.37 20.96 -13.87
C GLN A 197 11.59 21.30 -15.15
N SER A 198 12.27 21.80 -16.18
CA SER A 198 11.65 22.05 -17.48
C SER A 198 12.70 22.32 -18.56
N PHE A 199 12.37 21.95 -19.81
CA PHE A 199 13.06 22.47 -21.00
C PHE A 199 12.69 23.93 -21.30
N ALA A 200 11.48 24.35 -20.93
CA ALA A 200 11.01 25.73 -21.08
C ALA A 200 11.58 26.60 -19.95
N TRP A 201 12.76 27.18 -20.14
CA TRP A 201 13.46 27.96 -19.10
C TRP A 201 12.68 29.22 -18.68
N ASP A 202 11.84 29.79 -19.56
CA ASP A 202 10.89 30.84 -19.21
C ASP A 202 9.89 30.39 -18.13
N ALA A 203 9.46 29.13 -18.15
CA ALA A 203 8.57 28.57 -17.13
C ALA A 203 9.28 28.46 -15.77
N LEU A 204 10.57 28.13 -15.76
CA LEU A 204 11.39 28.10 -14.54
C LEU A 204 11.59 29.50 -13.95
N ARG A 205 11.93 30.48 -14.80
CA ARG A 205 12.00 31.90 -14.40
C ARG A 205 10.69 32.37 -13.81
N ARG A 206 9.56 31.99 -14.42
CA ARG A 206 8.24 32.33 -13.90
C ARG A 206 7.90 31.61 -12.59
N MET A 207 8.26 30.33 -12.46
CA MET A 207 8.11 29.57 -11.23
C MET A 207 8.85 30.23 -10.06
N ARG A 208 10.10 30.67 -10.27
CA ARG A 208 10.87 31.39 -9.25
C ARG A 208 10.19 32.70 -8.80
N GLN A 209 9.43 33.36 -9.67
CA GLN A 209 8.64 34.54 -9.29
C GLN A 209 7.37 34.18 -8.50
N VAL A 210 6.70 33.09 -8.86
CA VAL A 210 5.43 32.66 -8.23
C VAL A 210 5.67 31.98 -6.88
N GLU A 211 6.72 31.17 -6.76
CA GLU A 211 7.08 30.45 -5.55
C GLU A 211 8.61 30.30 -5.43
N PRO A 212 9.32 31.34 -4.93
CA PRO A 212 10.79 31.38 -4.88
C PRO A 212 11.43 30.35 -3.94
N ARG A 213 10.64 29.65 -3.12
CA ARG A 213 11.12 28.59 -2.22
C ARG A 213 11.35 27.26 -2.93
N LEU A 214 10.82 27.09 -4.14
CA LEU A 214 11.01 25.88 -4.93
C LEU A 214 12.33 25.96 -5.69
N PRO A 215 13.25 24.99 -5.52
CA PRO A 215 14.41 24.86 -6.37
C PRO A 215 14.01 24.58 -7.82
N VAL A 216 14.77 25.13 -8.76
CA VAL A 216 14.54 24.93 -10.20
C VAL A 216 15.72 24.24 -10.86
N VAL A 217 15.43 23.30 -11.77
CA VAL A 217 16.41 22.47 -12.47
C VAL A 217 16.29 22.69 -13.98
N ALA A 218 17.38 23.11 -14.62
CA ALA A 218 17.40 23.40 -16.04
C ALA A 218 17.62 22.13 -16.87
N LEU A 219 16.60 21.64 -17.58
CA LEU A 219 16.76 20.54 -18.53
C LEU A 219 17.50 21.03 -19.77
N MET A 220 18.41 20.19 -20.29
CA MET A 220 19.26 20.51 -21.43
C MET A 220 19.30 19.35 -22.42
N GLU A 221 19.22 19.66 -23.71
CA GLU A 221 19.44 18.72 -24.79
C GLU A 221 20.30 19.34 -25.90
N PRO A 222 20.86 18.53 -26.82
CA PRO A 222 21.69 19.04 -27.91
C PRO A 222 20.98 20.10 -28.77
N TRP A 223 21.45 21.36 -28.66
CA TRP A 223 20.80 22.53 -29.25
C TRP A 223 21.10 22.75 -30.74
N GLU A 224 22.25 22.27 -31.22
CA GLU A 224 22.74 22.49 -32.60
C GLU A 224 21.82 21.92 -33.69
N ARG A 225 20.83 21.09 -33.32
CA ARG A 225 20.00 20.34 -34.27
C ARG A 225 18.57 20.85 -34.43
N ARG A 226 18.12 21.88 -33.69
CA ARG A 226 16.71 22.33 -33.77
C ARG A 226 16.53 23.83 -33.53
N ALA A 227 15.92 24.53 -34.49
CA ALA A 227 15.51 25.94 -34.35
C ALA A 227 14.50 26.16 -33.20
N GLU A 228 13.74 25.13 -32.85
CA GLU A 228 12.72 25.13 -31.78
C GLU A 228 13.32 25.30 -30.38
N ILE A 229 14.58 24.89 -30.16
CA ILE A 229 15.24 24.94 -28.84
C ILE A 229 15.43 26.38 -28.37
N ARG A 230 15.62 27.35 -29.28
CA ARG A 230 15.67 28.78 -28.92
C ARG A 230 14.36 29.25 -28.27
N SER A 231 13.23 28.71 -28.72
CA SER A 231 11.92 29.01 -28.13
C SER A 231 11.78 28.45 -26.71
N TRP A 232 12.34 27.26 -26.46
CA TRP A 232 12.32 26.65 -25.13
C TRP A 232 13.26 27.36 -24.14
N LEU A 233 14.47 27.72 -24.57
CA LEU A 233 15.43 28.41 -23.70
C LEU A 233 15.03 29.87 -23.43
N GLY A 234 14.32 30.50 -24.37
CA GLY A 234 14.02 31.94 -24.33
C GLY A 234 15.28 32.81 -24.50
N LEU A 235 16.35 32.24 -25.06
CA LEU A 235 17.64 32.88 -25.33
C LEU A 235 18.37 32.18 -26.49
N ASP A 236 19.44 32.79 -27.01
CA ASP A 236 20.33 32.17 -27.98
C ASP A 236 21.60 31.64 -27.29
N PRO A 237 21.86 30.31 -27.27
CA PRO A 237 23.09 29.75 -26.70
C PRO A 237 24.37 30.32 -27.30
N ALA A 238 24.32 30.83 -28.54
CA ALA A 238 25.45 31.46 -29.20
C ALA A 238 25.98 32.69 -28.45
N ASP A 239 25.11 33.44 -27.76
CA ASP A 239 25.49 34.61 -26.96
C ASP A 239 26.37 34.22 -25.74
N TYR A 240 26.34 32.94 -25.38
CA TYR A 240 27.12 32.35 -24.30
C TYR A 240 28.24 31.44 -24.79
N GLY A 241 28.60 31.53 -26.08
CA GLY A 241 29.64 30.70 -26.70
C GLY A 241 29.24 29.23 -26.86
N GLY A 242 27.94 28.92 -26.85
CA GLY A 242 27.40 27.56 -26.97
C GLY A 242 27.39 26.75 -25.67
N ASP A 243 27.87 27.33 -24.56
CA ASP A 243 27.89 26.71 -23.24
C ASP A 243 26.53 26.87 -22.55
N LEU A 244 25.74 25.79 -22.54
CA LEU A 244 24.42 25.78 -21.91
C LEU A 244 24.48 25.90 -20.39
N VAL A 245 25.55 25.46 -19.73
CA VAL A 245 25.72 25.61 -18.28
C VAL A 245 25.93 27.08 -17.95
N LYS A 246 26.81 27.75 -18.69
CA LYS A 246 27.00 29.20 -18.59
C LYS A 246 25.72 29.96 -18.89
N ALA A 247 25.00 29.59 -19.96
CA ALA A 247 23.76 30.25 -20.33
C ALA A 247 22.70 30.13 -19.22
N ALA A 248 22.53 28.96 -18.61
CA ALA A 248 21.58 28.77 -17.51
C ALA A 248 21.97 29.58 -16.26
N ASP A 249 23.24 29.49 -15.85
CA ASP A 249 23.80 30.20 -14.70
C ASP A 249 23.61 31.73 -14.80
N GLU A 250 24.05 32.32 -15.92
CA GLU A 250 24.03 33.77 -16.13
C GLU A 250 22.62 34.32 -16.40
N SER A 251 21.68 33.50 -16.89
CA SER A 251 20.33 33.96 -17.21
C SER A 251 19.32 33.87 -16.06
N PHE A 252 19.39 32.83 -15.22
CA PHE A 252 18.46 32.70 -14.08
C PHE A 252 18.98 31.90 -12.88
N HIS A 253 20.24 31.47 -12.89
CA HIS A 253 20.93 30.78 -11.79
C HIS A 253 20.07 29.64 -11.20
N PRO A 254 19.89 28.53 -11.93
CA PRO A 254 19.16 27.37 -11.41
C PRO A 254 19.88 26.75 -10.22
N ASP A 255 19.20 25.85 -9.52
CA ASP A 255 19.81 25.07 -8.42
C ASP A 255 20.59 23.86 -8.97
N ALA A 256 20.20 23.35 -10.14
CA ALA A 256 20.89 22.27 -10.84
C ALA A 256 20.71 22.35 -12.36
N VAL A 257 21.60 21.69 -13.10
CA VAL A 257 21.46 21.42 -14.53
C VAL A 257 21.22 19.93 -14.76
N SER A 258 20.33 19.62 -15.69
CA SER A 258 19.90 18.25 -15.98
C SER A 258 20.11 17.96 -17.47
N PRO A 259 21.35 17.63 -17.88
CA PRO A 259 21.69 17.39 -19.27
C PRO A 259 21.31 16.00 -19.75
N GLU A 260 20.90 15.92 -21.02
CA GLU A 260 20.81 14.64 -21.73
C GLU A 260 22.18 13.94 -21.75
N VAL A 261 22.17 12.62 -21.58
CA VAL A 261 23.36 11.78 -21.34
C VAL A 261 24.52 11.99 -22.33
N ARG A 262 24.25 12.33 -23.59
CA ARG A 262 25.28 12.53 -24.63
C ARG A 262 25.99 13.88 -24.50
N LEU A 263 25.42 14.84 -23.77
CA LEU A 263 26.09 16.12 -23.48
C LEU A 263 27.12 15.98 -22.36
N VAL A 264 27.01 14.95 -21.53
CA VAL A 264 27.78 14.88 -20.28
C VAL A 264 29.24 14.53 -20.55
N THR A 265 30.13 15.44 -20.17
CA THR A 265 31.58 15.27 -20.18
C THR A 265 32.14 15.66 -18.81
N GLN A 266 33.36 15.22 -18.48
CA GLN A 266 34.05 15.66 -17.26
C GLN A 266 34.12 17.19 -17.18
N ALA A 267 34.45 17.86 -18.29
CA ALA A 267 34.55 19.31 -18.34
C ALA A 267 33.21 20.02 -18.08
N LEU A 268 32.08 19.44 -18.53
CA LEU A 268 30.76 19.98 -18.23
C LEU A 268 30.46 19.87 -16.73
N VAL A 269 30.76 18.72 -16.12
CA VAL A 269 30.55 18.50 -14.68
C VAL A 269 31.41 19.47 -13.86
N ASP A 270 32.70 19.53 -14.14
CA ASP A 270 33.63 20.44 -13.45
C ASP A 270 33.20 21.92 -13.62
N GLY A 271 32.75 22.29 -14.83
CA GLY A 271 32.28 23.64 -15.14
C GLY A 271 30.99 24.02 -14.43
N ALA A 272 30.04 23.09 -14.26
CA ALA A 272 28.82 23.28 -13.49
C ALA A 272 29.11 23.41 -12.00
N HIS A 273 29.95 22.52 -11.45
CA HIS A 273 30.37 22.59 -10.04
C HIS A 273 31.14 23.87 -9.72
N ALA A 274 31.99 24.36 -10.65
CA ALA A 274 32.67 25.65 -10.49
C ALA A 274 31.72 26.84 -10.40
N ARG A 275 30.48 26.69 -10.89
CA ARG A 275 29.38 27.67 -10.79
C ARG A 275 28.43 27.39 -9.61
N GLY A 276 28.69 26.34 -8.83
CA GLY A 276 27.86 25.93 -7.69
C GLY A 276 26.57 25.21 -8.08
N LEU A 277 26.50 24.64 -9.28
CA LEU A 277 25.32 23.94 -9.80
C LEU A 277 25.48 22.42 -9.67
N ASP A 278 24.48 21.74 -9.14
CA ASP A 278 24.42 20.27 -9.17
C ASP A 278 24.21 19.77 -10.62
N VAL A 279 24.69 18.58 -10.94
CA VAL A 279 24.53 17.94 -12.25
C VAL A 279 23.78 16.62 -12.12
N ILE A 280 22.60 16.54 -12.73
CA ILE A 280 21.71 15.36 -12.65
C ILE A 280 21.31 14.89 -14.05
N PRO A 281 22.13 14.08 -14.75
CA PRO A 281 21.83 13.69 -16.12
C PRO A 281 20.65 12.73 -16.28
N TRP A 282 20.07 12.71 -17.48
CA TRP A 282 18.95 11.84 -17.87
C TRP A 282 19.06 11.37 -19.35
N THR A 283 18.34 10.35 -19.78
CA THR A 283 17.95 9.17 -18.98
C THR A 283 19.05 8.13 -19.14
N VAL A 284 19.55 7.58 -18.03
CA VAL A 284 20.77 6.75 -18.03
C VAL A 284 20.42 5.34 -17.56
N ASP A 285 20.39 4.37 -18.47
CA ASP A 285 19.79 3.04 -18.20
C ASP A 285 20.75 1.86 -18.25
N ASP A 286 21.92 2.03 -18.89
CA ASP A 286 22.95 1.01 -18.93
C ASP A 286 24.00 1.22 -17.83
N GLN A 287 24.35 0.13 -17.16
CA GLN A 287 25.30 0.15 -16.04
C GLN A 287 26.68 0.72 -16.41
N PRO A 288 27.28 0.41 -17.58
CA PRO A 288 28.55 1.03 -18.00
C PRO A 288 28.49 2.56 -18.02
N THR A 289 27.43 3.15 -18.59
CA THR A 289 27.24 4.60 -18.59
C THR A 289 26.99 5.14 -17.19
N MET A 290 26.16 4.48 -16.36
CA MET A 290 25.97 4.86 -14.95
C MET A 290 27.31 4.95 -14.21
N ARG A 291 28.16 3.92 -14.30
CA ARG A 291 29.49 3.90 -13.66
C ARG A 291 30.38 5.03 -14.16
N ARG A 292 30.37 5.30 -15.46
CA ARG A 292 31.17 6.39 -16.05
C ARG A 292 30.75 7.74 -15.49
N LEU A 293 29.45 8.04 -15.45
CA LEU A 293 28.95 9.32 -14.96
C LEU A 293 29.12 9.49 -13.45
N ILE A 294 28.91 8.42 -12.67
CA ILE A 294 29.28 8.40 -11.25
C ILE A 294 30.78 8.70 -11.09
N GLY A 295 31.62 8.16 -11.98
CA GLY A 295 33.06 8.43 -12.02
C GLY A 295 33.41 9.89 -12.37
N TYR A 296 32.59 10.56 -13.18
CA TYR A 296 32.74 11.99 -13.45
C TYR A 296 32.36 12.88 -12.27
N GLY A 297 31.63 12.35 -11.29
CA GLY A 297 31.26 13.06 -10.08
C GLY A 297 29.90 13.76 -10.16
N VAL A 298 29.00 13.35 -11.07
CA VAL A 298 27.62 13.86 -11.10
C VAL A 298 26.92 13.65 -9.74
N ASP A 299 25.98 14.53 -9.40
CA ASP A 299 25.32 14.55 -8.08
C ASP A 299 24.11 13.61 -8.02
N GLY A 300 23.55 13.30 -9.19
CA GLY A 300 22.42 12.39 -9.34
C GLY A 300 22.34 11.78 -10.73
N LEU A 301 21.42 10.84 -10.89
CA LEU A 301 21.04 10.28 -12.19
C LEU A 301 19.53 10.02 -12.20
N ILE A 302 18.91 10.36 -13.33
CA ILE A 302 17.54 9.99 -13.68
C ILE A 302 17.61 8.74 -14.58
N THR A 303 16.90 7.68 -14.18
CA THR A 303 16.93 6.37 -14.87
C THR A 303 15.57 5.69 -14.89
N ASP A 304 15.30 4.96 -15.96
CA ASP A 304 14.16 4.04 -16.07
C ASP A 304 14.33 2.79 -15.22
N TYR A 305 15.58 2.46 -14.85
CA TYR A 305 15.97 1.26 -14.11
C TYR A 305 16.63 1.61 -12.77
N PRO A 306 15.86 2.15 -11.81
CA PRO A 306 16.38 2.56 -10.50
C PRO A 306 17.00 1.39 -9.71
N ASP A 307 16.63 0.14 -10.00
CA ASP A 307 17.17 -1.06 -9.39
C ASP A 307 18.64 -1.30 -9.81
N ARG A 308 18.94 -1.07 -11.09
CA ARG A 308 20.29 -1.14 -11.64
C ARG A 308 21.18 -0.04 -11.08
N LEU A 309 20.68 1.20 -11.05
CA LEU A 309 21.42 2.32 -10.45
C LEU A 309 21.67 2.09 -8.97
N ARG A 310 20.68 1.57 -8.23
CA ARG A 310 20.86 1.20 -6.81
C ARG A 310 21.95 0.15 -6.62
N ALA A 311 22.06 -0.83 -7.52
CA ALA A 311 23.14 -1.81 -7.49
C ALA A 311 24.52 -1.18 -7.75
N GLU A 312 24.62 -0.27 -8.72
CA GLU A 312 25.87 0.45 -9.01
C GLU A 312 26.29 1.37 -7.86
N LEU A 313 25.37 2.10 -7.25
CA LEU A 313 25.64 2.92 -6.06
C LEU A 313 26.10 2.07 -4.88
N ARG A 314 25.53 0.87 -4.70
CA ARG A 314 25.98 -0.09 -3.69
C ARG A 314 27.43 -0.51 -3.95
N ALA A 315 27.74 -0.89 -5.19
CA ALA A 315 29.10 -1.28 -5.58
C ALA A 315 30.11 -0.14 -5.39
N ALA A 316 29.69 1.09 -5.68
CA ALA A 316 30.47 2.31 -5.48
C ALA A 316 30.49 2.84 -4.02
N ARG A 317 29.88 2.10 -3.07
CA ARG A 317 29.85 2.39 -1.62
C ARG A 317 29.18 3.72 -1.22
N TYR A 318 28.18 4.13 -2.00
CA TYR A 318 27.29 5.23 -1.61
C TYR A 318 26.32 4.79 -0.53
N LYS A 319 25.94 5.72 0.36
CA LYS A 319 24.81 5.51 1.27
C LYS A 319 23.52 5.44 0.44
N LEU A 320 22.86 4.29 0.49
CA LEU A 320 21.62 4.05 -0.25
C LEU A 320 20.39 4.59 0.53
N PRO A 321 19.39 5.14 -0.17
CA PRO A 321 18.08 5.41 0.42
C PRO A 321 17.46 4.10 0.94
N LYS A 322 16.72 4.18 2.05
CA LYS A 322 16.08 3.00 2.64
C LYS A 322 14.81 2.64 1.85
N PRO A 323 14.60 1.35 1.53
CA PRO A 323 13.30 0.85 1.10
C PRO A 323 12.22 1.19 2.13
N VAL A 324 11.02 1.50 1.66
CA VAL A 324 9.83 1.71 2.51
C VAL A 324 8.86 0.55 2.29
N ALA A 325 8.33 -0.03 3.36
CA ALA A 325 7.34 -1.10 3.24
C ALA A 325 6.02 -0.55 2.65
N ALA A 326 5.28 -1.38 1.94
CA ALA A 326 3.92 -1.06 1.52
C ALA A 326 3.05 -0.73 2.75
N PRO A 327 2.32 0.40 2.76
CA PRO A 327 1.58 0.85 3.92
C PRO A 327 0.22 0.15 4.08
N PHE A 328 -0.21 -0.63 3.09
CA PHE A 328 -1.56 -1.17 3.02
C PHE A 328 -1.63 -2.64 3.39
N ASP A 329 -2.55 -2.97 4.30
CA ASP A 329 -2.73 -4.31 4.83
C ASP A 329 -3.79 -5.10 4.03
N VAL A 330 -3.33 -6.00 3.18
CA VAL A 330 -4.14 -6.98 2.45
C VAL A 330 -4.34 -8.19 3.36
N GLN A 331 -5.55 -8.33 3.93
CA GLN A 331 -5.88 -9.48 4.77
C GLN A 331 -6.70 -10.51 4.00
N ALA A 332 -6.19 -11.74 3.95
CA ALA A 332 -6.92 -12.87 3.37
C ALA A 332 -7.90 -13.43 4.40
N HIS A 333 -9.18 -13.09 4.25
CA HIS A 333 -10.27 -13.50 5.15
C HIS A 333 -10.34 -15.03 5.17
N ARG A 334 -10.17 -15.61 6.37
CA ARG A 334 -10.12 -17.06 6.61
C ARG A 334 -9.14 -17.81 5.71
N GLY A 335 -8.04 -17.15 5.30
CA GLY A 335 -7.04 -17.69 4.37
C GLY A 335 -7.35 -17.52 2.88
N GLY A 336 -8.38 -16.76 2.50
CA GLY A 336 -8.80 -16.56 1.11
C GLY A 336 -9.95 -17.48 0.74
N ARG A 337 -11.08 -17.32 1.44
CA ARG A 337 -12.27 -18.16 1.33
C ARG A 337 -12.84 -18.28 -0.08
N ALA A 338 -12.66 -17.27 -0.95
CA ALA A 338 -13.10 -17.37 -2.34
C ALA A 338 -12.33 -18.43 -3.17
N TYR A 339 -11.15 -18.86 -2.69
CA TYR A 339 -10.24 -19.75 -3.41
C TYR A 339 -10.09 -21.13 -2.76
N ASN A 340 -10.23 -21.21 -1.44
CA ASN A 340 -10.06 -22.45 -0.67
C ASN A 340 -11.14 -22.55 0.43
N PRO A 341 -11.47 -23.77 0.90
CA PRO A 341 -12.33 -23.97 2.05
C PRO A 341 -11.81 -23.19 3.25
N GLU A 342 -12.68 -22.36 3.83
CA GLU A 342 -12.32 -21.38 4.85
C GLU A 342 -11.63 -22.01 6.07
N ASN A 343 -10.69 -21.26 6.66
CA ASN A 343 -10.09 -21.60 7.95
C ASN A 343 -9.36 -22.98 7.97
N THR A 344 -9.02 -23.53 6.80
CA THR A 344 -8.26 -24.79 6.65
C THR A 344 -6.77 -24.54 6.50
N LEU A 345 -5.92 -25.56 6.76
CA LEU A 345 -4.48 -25.41 6.56
C LEU A 345 -4.13 -25.21 5.08
N ALA A 346 -4.89 -25.82 4.17
CA ALA A 346 -4.78 -25.59 2.73
C ALA A 346 -4.98 -24.12 2.34
N ALA A 347 -6.03 -23.47 2.87
CA ALA A 347 -6.27 -22.05 2.62
C ALA A 347 -5.11 -21.17 3.09
N PHE A 348 -4.63 -21.38 4.32
CA PHE A 348 -3.50 -20.61 4.83
C PHE A 348 -2.18 -20.89 4.12
N ALA A 349 -1.93 -22.14 3.70
CA ALA A 349 -0.75 -22.49 2.92
C ALA A 349 -0.77 -21.81 1.54
N TRP A 350 -1.93 -21.77 0.90
CA TRP A 350 -2.13 -21.02 -0.34
C TRP A 350 -1.87 -19.52 -0.15
N ALA A 351 -2.43 -18.93 0.91
CA ALA A 351 -2.23 -17.51 1.20
C ALA A 351 -0.77 -17.16 1.51
N LEU A 352 -0.06 -18.02 2.26
CA LEU A 352 1.38 -17.86 2.55
C LEU A 352 2.23 -17.86 1.27
N GLY A 353 1.84 -18.65 0.26
CA GLY A 353 2.47 -18.71 -1.04
C GLY A 353 2.35 -17.41 -1.85
N ASN A 354 1.44 -16.52 -1.49
CA ASN A 354 1.29 -15.21 -2.14
C ASN A 354 1.99 -14.12 -1.31
N ARG A 355 3.11 -13.62 -1.85
CA ARG A 355 3.92 -12.55 -1.22
C ARG A 355 3.18 -11.22 -1.10
N ASP A 356 2.04 -11.02 -1.77
CA ASP A 356 1.26 -9.80 -1.69
C ASP A 356 0.22 -9.77 -0.58
N ILE A 357 -0.10 -10.93 0.01
CA ILE A 357 -0.90 -11.01 1.23
C ILE A 357 0.00 -10.65 2.42
N SER A 358 -0.41 -9.64 3.19
CA SER A 358 0.33 -9.18 4.38
C SER A 358 -0.17 -9.82 5.66
N THR A 359 -1.45 -10.19 5.73
CA THR A 359 -2.06 -10.73 6.95
C THR A 359 -2.96 -11.92 6.63
N LEU A 360 -2.84 -12.98 7.43
CA LEU A 360 -3.82 -14.06 7.47
C LEU A 360 -4.87 -13.68 8.51
N GLU A 361 -6.10 -13.51 8.07
CA GLU A 361 -7.24 -13.32 8.96
C GLU A 361 -7.87 -14.70 9.23
N LEU A 362 -8.31 -14.93 10.47
CA LEU A 362 -8.82 -16.22 10.92
C LEU A 362 -9.69 -16.11 12.17
N ASP A 363 -10.49 -17.14 12.40
CA ASP A 363 -11.39 -17.22 13.55
C ASP A 363 -10.96 -18.29 14.55
N THR A 364 -11.25 -18.10 15.83
CA THR A 364 -10.97 -19.11 16.86
C THR A 364 -12.14 -19.35 17.79
N VAL A 365 -12.32 -20.64 18.13
CA VAL A 365 -13.26 -21.16 19.14
C VAL A 365 -12.56 -22.19 20.02
N VAL A 366 -13.16 -22.56 21.16
CA VAL A 366 -12.55 -23.45 22.15
C VAL A 366 -13.36 -24.74 22.32
N THR A 367 -12.71 -25.89 22.15
CA THR A 367 -13.31 -27.22 22.33
C THR A 367 -13.60 -27.53 23.80
N ARG A 368 -14.38 -28.59 24.06
CA ARG A 368 -14.67 -29.09 25.42
C ARG A 368 -13.42 -29.41 26.22
N ASP A 369 -12.42 -29.98 25.57
CA ASP A 369 -11.11 -30.35 26.15
C ASP A 369 -10.08 -29.20 26.10
N GLY A 370 -10.56 -27.96 25.90
CA GLY A 370 -9.78 -26.73 26.09
C GLY A 370 -8.79 -26.42 24.98
N GLN A 371 -8.96 -26.98 23.78
CA GLN A 371 -8.11 -26.71 22.62
C GLN A 371 -8.66 -25.52 21.82
N LEU A 372 -7.79 -24.60 21.40
CA LEU A 372 -8.14 -23.58 20.42
C LEU A 372 -8.12 -24.18 19.03
N VAL A 373 -9.26 -24.11 18.35
CA VAL A 373 -9.43 -24.55 16.97
C VAL A 373 -9.83 -23.37 16.09
N VAL A 374 -9.47 -23.44 14.82
CA VAL A 374 -9.67 -22.39 13.83
C VAL A 374 -10.99 -22.65 13.11
N SER A 375 -12.01 -21.86 13.42
CA SER A 375 -13.37 -22.03 12.90
C SER A 375 -14.17 -20.76 13.14
N HIS A 376 -14.93 -20.34 12.13
CA HIS A 376 -15.80 -19.17 12.18
C HIS A 376 -16.99 -19.37 13.13
N ASP A 377 -17.64 -20.52 13.03
CA ASP A 377 -18.88 -20.77 13.73
C ASP A 377 -18.62 -21.40 15.10
N ARG A 378 -19.42 -21.04 16.10
CA ARG A 378 -19.41 -21.72 17.42
C ARG A 378 -20.00 -23.14 17.36
N ARG A 379 -20.63 -23.49 16.24
CA ARG A 379 -21.19 -24.82 15.92
C ARG A 379 -20.53 -25.39 14.68
N VAL A 380 -20.48 -26.72 14.56
CA VAL A 380 -20.00 -27.37 13.35
C VAL A 380 -20.99 -27.12 12.22
N ASN A 381 -20.62 -26.27 11.27
CA ASN A 381 -21.52 -25.86 10.18
C ASN A 381 -21.53 -26.89 9.04
N GLY A 382 -22.71 -27.44 8.76
CA GLY A 382 -22.92 -28.47 7.75
C GLY A 382 -22.82 -27.98 6.30
N ALA A 383 -22.78 -26.66 6.06
CA ALA A 383 -22.46 -26.11 4.74
C ALA A 383 -20.98 -26.30 4.39
N HIS A 384 -20.08 -26.31 5.39
CA HIS A 384 -18.63 -26.43 5.19
C HIS A 384 -18.09 -27.81 5.54
N CYS A 385 -18.67 -28.48 6.55
CA CYS A 385 -18.16 -29.73 7.07
C CYS A 385 -19.12 -30.91 6.86
N GLU A 386 -18.58 -32.12 6.85
CA GLU A 386 -19.31 -33.39 6.87
C GLU A 386 -18.70 -34.42 7.83
N ASP A 387 -19.58 -35.24 8.40
CA ASP A 387 -19.21 -36.35 9.26
C ASP A 387 -18.65 -37.52 8.43
N THR A 388 -17.42 -37.95 8.71
CA THR A 388 -16.81 -39.12 8.03
C THR A 388 -16.86 -40.39 8.88
N ALA A 389 -16.62 -40.27 10.18
CA ALA A 389 -16.62 -41.38 11.14
C ALA A 389 -16.75 -40.86 12.58
N PRO A 390 -17.23 -41.69 13.53
CA PRO A 390 -17.16 -41.35 14.94
C PRO A 390 -15.70 -41.45 15.45
N ALA A 391 -15.34 -40.61 16.42
CA ALA A 391 -14.00 -40.64 17.05
C ALA A 391 -13.71 -41.95 17.80
N ARG A 392 -14.77 -42.66 18.20
CA ARG A 392 -14.69 -44.00 18.79
C ARG A 392 -16.00 -44.75 18.54
N GLU A 393 -15.92 -46.07 18.51
CA GLU A 393 -17.11 -46.91 18.39
C GLU A 393 -18.14 -46.59 19.50
N GLY A 394 -19.41 -46.45 19.10
CA GLY A 394 -20.51 -46.13 20.02
C GLY A 394 -20.48 -44.70 20.60
N ASP A 395 -19.77 -43.75 19.99
CA ASP A 395 -19.81 -42.35 20.42
C ASP A 395 -21.24 -41.79 20.30
N ARG A 396 -21.84 -41.49 21.44
CA ARG A 396 -23.22 -40.96 21.55
C ARG A 396 -23.37 -39.55 20.98
N MET A 397 -22.26 -38.84 20.77
CA MET A 397 -22.27 -37.51 20.16
C MET A 397 -22.18 -37.55 18.63
N PHE A 398 -22.00 -38.70 17.99
CA PHE A 398 -22.01 -38.79 16.53
C PHE A 398 -23.45 -38.87 16.00
N PRO A 399 -23.84 -38.16 14.92
CA PRO A 399 -23.04 -37.25 14.08
C PRO A 399 -22.72 -35.91 14.77
N TYR A 400 -21.57 -35.32 14.44
CA TYR A 400 -21.06 -34.10 15.08
C TYR A 400 -21.51 -32.81 14.39
N VAL A 401 -21.82 -32.84 13.08
CA VAL A 401 -22.32 -31.66 12.35
C VAL A 401 -23.59 -31.11 13.02
N GLY A 402 -23.65 -29.78 13.18
CA GLY A 402 -24.73 -29.05 13.86
C GLY A 402 -24.56 -28.89 15.38
N LYS A 403 -23.62 -29.61 16.00
CA LYS A 403 -23.34 -29.50 17.44
C LYS A 403 -22.42 -28.32 17.75
N THR A 404 -22.53 -27.82 18.98
CA THR A 404 -21.66 -26.77 19.51
C THR A 404 -20.24 -27.29 19.66
N ILE A 405 -19.26 -26.57 19.13
CA ILE A 405 -17.84 -26.96 19.20
C ILE A 405 -17.36 -27.07 20.65
N HIS A 406 -17.87 -26.23 21.53
CA HIS A 406 -17.57 -26.28 22.96
C HIS A 406 -18.06 -27.55 23.68
N GLU A 407 -18.96 -28.33 23.08
CA GLU A 407 -19.42 -29.63 23.61
C GLU A 407 -18.59 -30.82 23.10
N LEU A 408 -17.79 -30.59 22.06
CA LEU A 408 -16.99 -31.60 21.36
C LEU A 408 -15.52 -31.53 21.78
N THR A 409 -14.86 -32.68 21.80
CA THR A 409 -13.40 -32.77 21.98
C THR A 409 -12.68 -32.55 20.65
N LEU A 410 -11.39 -32.20 20.71
CA LEU A 410 -10.57 -32.12 19.50
C LEU A 410 -10.58 -33.44 18.72
N ALA A 411 -10.54 -34.59 19.39
CA ALA A 411 -10.57 -35.89 18.74
C ALA A 411 -11.84 -36.12 17.91
N GLN A 412 -12.99 -35.57 18.34
CA GLN A 412 -14.25 -35.61 17.59
C GLN A 412 -14.22 -34.67 16.40
N LEU A 413 -13.75 -33.43 16.57
CA LEU A 413 -13.65 -32.49 15.45
C LEU A 413 -12.68 -32.96 14.37
N GLN A 414 -11.61 -33.68 14.76
CA GLN A 414 -10.62 -34.21 13.84
C GLN A 414 -11.14 -35.38 12.98
N THR A 415 -12.38 -35.84 13.14
CA THR A 415 -12.98 -36.79 12.20
C THR A 415 -13.85 -36.13 11.13
N LEU A 416 -14.01 -34.81 11.16
CA LEU A 416 -14.78 -34.08 10.15
C LEU A 416 -13.91 -33.84 8.91
N ASP A 417 -14.53 -33.92 7.73
CA ASP A 417 -14.00 -33.33 6.50
C ASP A 417 -14.64 -31.96 6.32
N CYS A 418 -13.81 -30.91 6.32
CA CYS A 418 -14.22 -29.52 6.12
C CYS A 418 -13.57 -28.91 4.88
N GLY A 419 -13.05 -29.73 3.96
CA GLY A 419 -12.44 -29.29 2.72
C GLY A 419 -13.09 -29.83 1.45
N SER A 420 -13.88 -30.91 1.54
CA SER A 420 -14.56 -31.48 0.38
C SER A 420 -15.70 -30.60 -0.16
N LYS A 421 -16.35 -29.82 0.70
CA LYS A 421 -17.45 -28.93 0.31
C LYS A 421 -16.95 -27.60 -0.22
N THR A 422 -17.60 -27.12 -1.27
CA THR A 422 -17.42 -25.78 -1.82
C THR A 422 -18.73 -25.00 -1.76
N LEU A 423 -18.63 -23.68 -1.68
CA LEU A 423 -19.78 -22.79 -1.56
C LEU A 423 -20.21 -22.26 -2.94
N PRO A 424 -21.51 -22.31 -3.30
CA PRO A 424 -21.99 -21.86 -4.62
C PRO A 424 -21.65 -20.40 -4.96
N GLU A 425 -21.59 -19.53 -3.96
CA GLU A 425 -21.24 -18.11 -4.10
C GLU A 425 -19.77 -17.89 -4.49
N PHE A 426 -18.89 -18.86 -4.20
CA PHE A 426 -17.46 -18.78 -4.55
C PHE A 426 -17.14 -19.74 -5.70
N ALA A 427 -17.48 -19.31 -6.92
CA ALA A 427 -17.27 -20.10 -8.14
C ALA A 427 -15.80 -20.53 -8.38
N GLN A 428 -14.83 -19.85 -7.76
CA GLN A 428 -13.39 -20.12 -7.91
C GLN A 428 -12.84 -21.02 -6.80
N GLN A 429 -13.63 -21.33 -5.77
CA GLN A 429 -13.20 -22.10 -4.61
C GLN A 429 -12.90 -23.54 -5.02
N ARG A 430 -11.73 -24.05 -4.60
CA ARG A 430 -11.30 -25.41 -4.92
C ARG A 430 -11.41 -26.29 -3.70
N ALA A 431 -12.16 -27.38 -3.81
CA ALA A 431 -12.22 -28.39 -2.75
C ALA A 431 -10.81 -28.91 -2.40
N SER A 432 -10.58 -29.17 -1.11
CA SER A 432 -9.38 -29.80 -0.57
C SER A 432 -9.78 -30.99 0.33
N PRO A 433 -10.20 -32.13 -0.26
CA PRO A 433 -10.72 -33.25 0.49
C PRO A 433 -9.79 -33.73 1.62
N GLY A 434 -10.38 -34.02 2.78
CA GLY A 434 -9.65 -34.48 3.96
C GLY A 434 -9.06 -33.38 4.84
N GLU A 435 -9.17 -32.10 4.47
CA GLU A 435 -8.92 -30.99 5.40
C GLU A 435 -9.89 -31.06 6.58
N ARG A 436 -9.40 -30.66 7.75
CA ARG A 436 -10.12 -30.74 9.03
C ARG A 436 -10.14 -29.36 9.66
N ILE A 437 -10.99 -29.15 10.66
CA ILE A 437 -10.89 -27.97 11.54
C ILE A 437 -9.52 -28.00 12.23
N PRO A 438 -8.56 -27.11 11.92
CA PRO A 438 -7.23 -27.21 12.49
C PRO A 438 -7.20 -26.62 13.90
N THR A 439 -6.25 -27.08 14.72
CA THR A 439 -5.89 -26.35 15.94
C THR A 439 -5.15 -25.07 15.57
N LEU A 440 -5.29 -24.02 16.38
CA LEU A 440 -4.48 -22.81 16.20
C LEU A 440 -2.99 -23.15 16.19
N ARG A 441 -2.55 -24.10 17.02
CA ARG A 441 -1.15 -24.55 17.07
C ARG A 441 -0.67 -25.20 15.76
N GLN A 442 -1.53 -25.86 14.99
CA GLN A 442 -1.14 -26.38 13.68
C GLN A 442 -0.92 -25.23 12.70
N LEU A 443 -1.81 -24.24 12.69
CA LEU A 443 -1.66 -23.05 11.83
C LEU A 443 -0.42 -22.22 12.21
N LEU A 444 -0.18 -21.96 13.50
CA LEU A 444 1.02 -21.22 13.93
C LEU A 444 2.32 -21.95 13.56
N ARG A 445 2.32 -23.29 13.56
CA ARG A 445 3.45 -24.07 13.03
C ARG A 445 3.60 -23.92 11.52
N LEU A 446 2.51 -23.99 10.76
CA LEU A 446 2.53 -23.74 9.31
C LEU A 446 3.14 -22.37 8.98
N VAL A 447 2.81 -21.33 9.74
CA VAL A 447 3.40 -19.99 9.58
C VAL A 447 4.90 -19.99 9.91
N ASN A 448 5.31 -20.59 11.02
CA ASN A 448 6.73 -20.66 11.42
C ASN A 448 7.59 -21.53 10.49
N ASP A 449 7.00 -22.56 9.89
CA ASP A 449 7.67 -23.46 8.95
C ASP A 449 7.73 -22.85 7.53
N SER A 450 7.02 -21.74 7.29
CA SER A 450 7.07 -21.00 6.03
C SER A 450 8.31 -20.10 5.92
N ASP A 451 8.59 -19.61 4.72
CA ASP A 451 9.64 -18.63 4.43
C ASP A 451 9.16 -17.16 4.53
N ARG A 452 8.05 -16.94 5.27
CA ARG A 452 7.41 -15.64 5.49
C ARG A 452 7.69 -15.13 6.90
N ASP A 453 8.71 -14.29 7.04
CA ASP A 453 8.99 -13.53 8.27
C ASP A 453 8.17 -12.23 8.37
N ASP A 454 7.56 -11.81 7.26
CA ASP A 454 6.79 -10.58 7.11
C ASP A 454 5.29 -10.72 7.41
N VAL A 455 4.72 -11.91 7.19
CA VAL A 455 3.26 -12.13 7.31
C VAL A 455 2.77 -11.93 8.75
N ARG A 456 1.61 -11.30 8.89
CA ARG A 456 0.94 -11.07 10.18
C ARG A 456 -0.28 -11.96 10.33
N LEU A 457 -0.83 -12.00 11.54
CA LEU A 457 -2.06 -12.72 11.89
C LEU A 457 -3.09 -11.74 12.43
N ASN A 458 -4.34 -11.81 11.97
CA ASN A 458 -5.46 -11.13 12.60
C ASN A 458 -6.46 -12.16 13.11
N VAL A 459 -6.42 -12.42 14.42
CA VAL A 459 -7.08 -13.58 15.03
C VAL A 459 -8.36 -13.15 15.74
N GLU A 460 -9.50 -13.56 15.21
CA GLU A 460 -10.80 -13.33 15.83
C GLU A 460 -11.06 -14.31 16.98
N THR A 461 -11.63 -13.82 18.08
CA THR A 461 -12.27 -14.67 19.09
C THR A 461 -13.78 -14.68 18.88
N LYS A 462 -14.31 -15.84 18.47
CA LYS A 462 -15.74 -16.03 18.19
C LYS A 462 -16.50 -16.40 19.46
N LEU A 463 -17.04 -15.37 20.10
CA LEU A 463 -17.86 -15.45 21.32
C LEU A 463 -19.11 -14.59 21.14
N SER A 464 -20.18 -14.95 21.86
CA SER A 464 -21.40 -14.13 21.95
C SER A 464 -21.75 -13.88 23.42
N PRO A 465 -21.96 -12.63 23.84
CA PRO A 465 -22.53 -12.32 25.15
C PRO A 465 -23.99 -12.78 25.27
N LEU A 466 -24.67 -13.06 24.15
CA LEU A 466 -26.06 -13.52 24.12
C LEU A 466 -26.20 -15.04 24.22
N ALA A 467 -25.14 -15.78 23.86
CA ALA A 467 -25.08 -17.23 23.96
C ALA A 467 -23.78 -17.69 24.67
N PRO A 468 -23.60 -17.32 25.96
CA PRO A 468 -22.35 -17.55 26.70
C PRO A 468 -22.03 -19.04 26.92
N PHE A 469 -23.01 -19.93 26.77
CA PHE A 469 -22.84 -21.38 26.91
C PHE A 469 -22.28 -22.06 25.65
N GLU A 470 -22.21 -21.35 24.52
CA GLU A 470 -21.65 -21.90 23.27
C GLU A 470 -20.13 -21.75 23.18
N GLY A 471 -19.48 -21.22 24.21
CA GLY A 471 -18.03 -21.03 24.28
C GLY A 471 -17.53 -20.91 25.72
N VAL A 472 -16.26 -20.52 25.86
CA VAL A 472 -15.65 -20.23 27.17
C VAL A 472 -15.83 -18.76 27.55
N GLU A 473 -15.59 -18.44 28.82
CA GLU A 473 -15.52 -17.06 29.29
C GLU A 473 -14.50 -16.21 28.48
N PRO A 474 -14.79 -14.93 28.16
CA PRO A 474 -13.91 -14.07 27.36
C PRO A 474 -12.46 -14.01 27.86
N ARG A 475 -12.27 -13.95 29.19
CA ARG A 475 -10.92 -13.95 29.79
C ARG A 475 -10.17 -15.27 29.60
N GLN A 476 -10.90 -16.39 29.53
CA GLN A 476 -10.31 -17.70 29.28
C GLN A 476 -9.89 -17.82 27.82
N HIS A 477 -10.74 -17.40 26.87
CA HIS A 477 -10.40 -17.37 25.45
C HIS A 477 -9.16 -16.51 25.18
N ALA A 478 -9.15 -15.27 25.69
CA ALA A 478 -8.00 -14.37 25.57
C ALA A 478 -6.71 -14.98 26.12
N ARG A 479 -6.77 -15.67 27.27
CA ARG A 479 -5.61 -16.33 27.88
C ARG A 479 -5.07 -17.46 27.02
N LEU A 480 -5.96 -18.31 26.48
CA LEU A 480 -5.56 -19.39 25.59
C LEU A 480 -4.91 -18.83 24.32
N LEU A 481 -5.52 -17.80 23.71
CA LEU A 481 -5.06 -17.21 22.45
C LEU A 481 -3.70 -16.53 22.61
N VAL A 482 -3.59 -15.57 23.54
CA VAL A 482 -2.32 -14.89 23.84
C VAL A 482 -1.24 -15.90 24.26
N GLY A 483 -1.63 -16.96 24.97
CA GLY A 483 -0.74 -18.03 25.38
C GLY A 483 -0.19 -18.86 24.21
N GLU A 484 -1.01 -19.23 23.21
CA GLU A 484 -0.54 -19.93 22.00
C GLU A 484 0.34 -19.01 21.13
N LEU A 485 -0.08 -17.76 20.90
CA LEU A 485 0.69 -16.79 20.11
C LEU A 485 2.08 -16.54 20.72
N ARG A 486 2.15 -16.37 22.04
CA ARG A 486 3.44 -16.20 22.75
C ARG A 486 4.31 -17.46 22.64
N ARG A 487 3.73 -18.64 22.81
CA ARG A 487 4.48 -19.91 22.69
C ARG A 487 5.02 -20.15 21.28
N ALA A 488 4.32 -19.66 20.26
CA ALA A 488 4.78 -19.72 18.88
C ALA A 488 5.78 -18.61 18.52
N GLY A 489 6.04 -17.64 19.40
CA GLY A 489 6.90 -16.49 19.11
C GLY A 489 6.30 -15.50 18.11
N LEU A 490 4.97 -15.51 17.94
CA LEU A 490 4.26 -14.72 16.93
C LEU A 490 3.44 -13.56 17.51
N LEU A 491 3.59 -13.27 18.81
CA LEU A 491 2.79 -12.25 19.50
C LEU A 491 2.95 -10.85 18.87
N ASP A 492 4.18 -10.46 18.51
CA ASP A 492 4.47 -9.14 17.90
C ASP A 492 4.02 -9.03 16.42
N ARG A 493 3.59 -10.16 15.84
CA ARG A 493 3.06 -10.27 14.47
C ARG A 493 1.56 -10.55 14.45
N ALA A 494 0.89 -10.51 15.59
CA ALA A 494 -0.52 -10.87 15.70
C ALA A 494 -1.36 -9.73 16.29
N THR A 495 -2.55 -9.54 15.73
CA THR A 495 -3.63 -8.75 16.32
C THR A 495 -4.71 -9.68 16.86
N VAL A 496 -5.35 -9.28 17.96
CA VAL A 496 -6.55 -9.94 18.47
C VAL A 496 -7.76 -9.09 18.15
N GLN A 497 -8.69 -9.63 17.37
CA GLN A 497 -9.95 -8.97 17.00
C GLN A 497 -11.16 -9.66 17.63
N SER A 498 -12.23 -8.92 17.90
CA SER A 498 -13.50 -9.51 18.37
C SER A 498 -14.65 -8.50 18.33
N PHE A 499 -15.85 -8.97 18.04
CA PHE A 499 -17.10 -8.25 18.33
C PHE A 499 -17.38 -8.19 19.83
N ASP A 500 -17.04 -9.25 20.59
CA ASP A 500 -17.13 -9.24 22.04
C ASP A 500 -15.90 -8.54 22.63
N TRP A 501 -16.01 -7.25 22.85
CA TRP A 501 -14.90 -6.41 23.27
C TRP A 501 -14.35 -6.81 24.65
N ARG A 502 -15.06 -7.65 25.43
CA ARG A 502 -14.54 -8.18 26.70
C ARG A 502 -13.25 -8.96 26.45
N THR A 503 -13.12 -9.60 25.29
CA THR A 503 -11.96 -10.41 24.93
C THR A 503 -10.76 -9.55 24.56
N ILE A 504 -10.93 -8.47 23.78
CA ILE A 504 -9.82 -7.56 23.46
C ILE A 504 -9.32 -6.81 24.70
N VAL A 505 -10.23 -6.40 25.59
CA VAL A 505 -9.85 -5.80 26.89
C VAL A 505 -9.10 -6.81 27.75
N ALA A 506 -9.52 -8.08 27.75
CA ALA A 506 -8.84 -9.14 28.48
C ALA A 506 -7.44 -9.42 27.88
N ALA A 507 -7.30 -9.50 26.56
CA ALA A 507 -6.03 -9.71 25.87
C ALA A 507 -5.01 -8.62 26.22
N ARG A 508 -5.43 -7.35 26.13
CA ARG A 508 -4.57 -6.20 26.48
C ARG A 508 -4.18 -6.13 27.96
N ARG A 509 -5.03 -6.65 28.86
CA ARG A 509 -4.71 -6.77 30.29
C ARG A 509 -3.71 -7.88 30.57
N LEU A 510 -3.73 -8.96 29.79
CA LEU A 510 -2.77 -10.05 29.89
C LEU A 510 -1.39 -9.64 29.36
N ASP A 511 -1.37 -8.82 28.31
CA ASP A 511 -0.15 -8.26 27.75
C ASP A 511 -0.44 -6.94 27.02
N ARG A 512 0.25 -5.87 27.41
CA ARG A 512 0.03 -4.54 26.83
C ARG A 512 0.64 -4.38 25.44
N THR A 513 1.53 -5.29 25.02
CA THR A 513 2.11 -5.26 23.67
C THR A 513 1.18 -5.86 22.63
N VAL A 514 0.16 -6.61 23.04
CA VAL A 514 -0.85 -7.17 22.12
C VAL A 514 -1.62 -6.03 21.47
N GLU A 515 -1.53 -5.96 20.16
CA GLU A 515 -2.39 -5.11 19.35
C GLU A 515 -3.79 -5.70 19.29
N THR A 516 -4.80 -4.86 19.50
CA THR A 516 -6.20 -5.30 19.48
C THR A 516 -7.03 -4.47 18.52
N VAL A 517 -7.99 -5.13 17.89
CA VAL A 517 -8.88 -4.58 16.87
C VAL A 517 -10.31 -4.67 17.40
N ALA A 518 -11.03 -3.55 17.40
CA ALA A 518 -12.45 -3.54 17.71
C ALA A 518 -13.23 -3.86 16.44
N LEU A 519 -13.86 -5.04 16.37
CA LEU A 519 -14.83 -5.34 15.32
C LEU A 519 -16.14 -4.61 15.64
N VAL A 520 -16.73 -4.01 14.62
CA VAL A 520 -17.90 -3.14 14.73
C VAL A 520 -18.88 -3.42 13.61
N TRP A 521 -20.11 -3.75 13.98
CA TRP A 521 -21.25 -3.75 13.09
C TRP A 521 -22.09 -2.48 13.27
N GLN A 522 -22.28 -1.70 12.20
CA GLN A 522 -22.86 -0.32 12.22
C GLN A 522 -24.25 -0.19 11.54
N TYR A 523 -25.13 -1.18 11.63
CA TYR A 523 -26.52 -1.03 11.13
C TYR A 523 -27.44 -0.29 12.11
N GLY A 524 -28.55 0.22 11.55
CA GLY A 524 -29.71 0.68 12.30
C GLY A 524 -30.48 -0.47 12.96
N PRO A 525 -31.51 -0.15 13.76
CA PRO A 525 -32.23 -1.14 14.58
C PRO A 525 -32.90 -2.25 13.78
N ALA A 526 -33.27 -2.01 12.51
CA ALA A 526 -34.08 -2.93 11.68
C ALA A 526 -33.27 -4.11 11.12
N GLU A 527 -32.05 -3.85 10.64
CA GLU A 527 -31.17 -4.89 10.08
C GLU A 527 -30.55 -5.75 11.19
N CYS A 528 -30.45 -5.22 12.41
CA CYS A 528 -30.01 -6.00 13.55
C CYS A 528 -31.10 -6.90 14.14
N VAL A 529 -32.35 -6.84 13.65
CA VAL A 529 -33.41 -7.80 14.04
C VAL A 529 -33.13 -9.19 13.46
N THR A 530 -32.46 -9.28 12.31
CA THR A 530 -32.14 -10.55 11.64
C THR A 530 -30.73 -11.06 11.94
N LEU A 531 -29.80 -10.18 12.37
CA LEU A 531 -28.39 -10.47 12.67
C LEU A 531 -28.12 -10.58 14.19
N ALA A 532 -28.88 -11.44 14.87
CA ALA A 532 -28.95 -11.49 16.34
C ALA A 532 -27.61 -11.67 17.08
N ASP A 533 -26.55 -12.14 16.42
CA ASP A 533 -25.29 -12.56 17.07
C ASP A 533 -24.03 -11.73 16.71
N GLU A 534 -24.15 -10.61 15.99
CA GLU A 534 -22.96 -9.78 15.64
C GLU A 534 -23.22 -8.25 15.66
N CYS A 535 -24.44 -7.80 15.97
CA CYS A 535 -24.75 -6.37 15.96
C CYS A 535 -24.19 -5.61 17.19
N SER A 536 -22.90 -5.29 17.14
CA SER A 536 -22.15 -4.74 18.28
C SER A 536 -22.62 -3.36 18.76
N LEU A 537 -23.31 -2.58 17.92
CA LEU A 537 -23.83 -1.25 18.26
C LEU A 537 -25.37 -1.16 18.26
N GLN A 538 -26.11 -2.27 18.16
CA GLN A 538 -27.59 -2.28 18.08
C GLN A 538 -28.28 -1.42 19.15
N ALA A 539 -27.73 -1.41 20.36
CA ALA A 539 -28.26 -0.70 21.52
C ALA A 539 -28.03 0.82 21.50
N ALA A 540 -27.20 1.32 20.58
CA ALA A 540 -26.73 2.70 20.59
C ALA A 540 -27.60 3.67 19.77
N TYR A 541 -28.48 3.16 18.91
CA TYR A 541 -29.28 3.99 18.00
C TYR A 541 -30.68 4.23 18.56
N GLY A 542 -30.82 5.30 19.34
CA GLY A 542 -32.12 5.91 19.65
C GLY A 542 -32.62 5.77 21.09
N ASP A 543 -32.06 4.88 21.91
CA ASP A 543 -32.40 4.74 23.34
C ASP A 543 -31.16 4.80 24.24
N ALA A 544 -31.08 5.84 25.09
CA ALA A 544 -29.96 6.09 26.00
C ALA A 544 -29.83 5.06 27.14
N ASP A 545 -30.92 4.35 27.45
CA ASP A 545 -30.99 3.38 28.55
C ASP A 545 -30.47 1.99 28.13
N VAL A 546 -30.41 1.70 26.83
CA VAL A 546 -29.89 0.42 26.32
C VAL A 546 -28.37 0.48 26.21
N LYS A 547 -27.68 -0.50 26.82
CA LYS A 547 -26.23 -0.67 26.71
C LYS A 547 -25.91 -1.89 25.88
N SER A 548 -24.96 -1.76 24.95
CA SER A 548 -24.54 -2.90 24.14
C SER A 548 -23.82 -3.93 25.01
N PRO A 549 -24.24 -5.21 24.97
CA PRO A 549 -23.52 -6.28 25.67
C PRO A 549 -22.17 -6.61 25.01
N TRP A 550 -21.97 -6.16 23.77
CA TRP A 550 -20.76 -6.40 22.96
C TRP A 550 -19.61 -5.46 23.31
N THR A 551 -19.90 -4.24 23.78
CA THR A 551 -18.89 -3.20 24.02
C THR A 551 -18.22 -3.30 25.38
N ALA A 552 -18.22 -4.46 26.04
CA ALA A 552 -17.56 -4.67 27.34
C ALA A 552 -17.94 -3.67 28.45
N GLY A 553 -19.15 -3.11 28.40
CA GLY A 553 -19.61 -2.07 29.32
C GLY A 553 -19.13 -0.65 28.99
N PHE A 554 -18.45 -0.44 27.86
CA PHE A 554 -18.21 0.90 27.34
C PHE A 554 -19.48 1.47 26.72
N ASP A 555 -19.92 2.60 27.26
CA ASP A 555 -21.19 3.23 26.95
C ASP A 555 -21.07 4.19 25.76
N TRP A 556 -21.71 3.83 24.64
CA TRP A 556 -21.81 4.70 23.47
C TRP A 556 -22.36 6.07 23.83
N TRP A 557 -23.40 6.17 24.66
CA TRP A 557 -24.08 7.43 24.98
C TRP A 557 -23.22 8.40 25.78
N ARG A 558 -22.15 7.91 26.40
CA ARG A 558 -21.15 8.75 27.04
C ARG A 558 -20.17 9.36 26.05
N ASP A 559 -19.80 8.61 25.01
CA ASP A 559 -18.74 9.03 24.08
C ASP A 559 -19.30 9.67 22.81
N GLN A 560 -20.41 9.14 22.26
CA GLN A 560 -21.07 9.53 21.00
C GLN A 560 -20.08 9.73 19.84
N ASP A 561 -19.01 8.94 19.85
CA ASP A 561 -17.90 9.00 18.93
C ASP A 561 -17.19 7.65 18.97
N LEU A 562 -17.17 6.99 17.81
CA LEU A 562 -16.65 5.64 17.69
C LEU A 562 -15.15 5.59 18.04
N GLY A 563 -14.39 6.60 17.64
CA GLY A 563 -12.96 6.67 17.91
C GLY A 563 -12.67 6.78 19.42
N ARG A 564 -13.39 7.67 20.12
CA ARG A 564 -13.28 7.80 21.59
C ARG A 564 -13.67 6.52 22.29
N LEU A 565 -14.77 5.89 21.87
CA LEU A 565 -15.26 4.65 22.45
C LEU A 565 -14.22 3.52 22.28
N VAL A 566 -13.69 3.34 21.08
CA VAL A 566 -12.69 2.31 20.76
C VAL A 566 -11.38 2.55 21.50
N ARG A 567 -10.87 3.80 21.55
CA ARG A 567 -9.66 4.13 22.31
C ARG A 567 -9.75 3.80 23.80
N ARG A 568 -10.95 3.88 24.39
CA ARG A 568 -11.16 3.53 25.81
C ARG A 568 -11.01 2.04 26.09
N THR A 569 -11.21 1.18 25.09
CA THR A 569 -10.88 -0.25 25.17
C THR A 569 -9.37 -0.48 25.18
N GLY A 570 -8.61 0.47 24.60
CA GLY A 570 -7.19 0.36 24.31
C GLY A 570 -6.88 -0.24 22.94
N ALA A 571 -7.88 -0.54 22.11
CA ALA A 571 -7.67 -0.96 20.73
C ALA A 571 -7.01 0.12 19.88
N ALA A 572 -6.21 -0.33 18.91
CA ALA A 572 -5.46 0.51 17.98
C ALA A 572 -6.13 0.61 16.60
N THR A 573 -7.10 -0.27 16.32
CA THR A 573 -7.75 -0.39 15.02
C THR A 573 -9.26 -0.49 15.19
N VAL A 574 -9.99 0.22 14.34
CA VAL A 574 -11.41 0.00 14.07
C VAL A 574 -11.52 -0.88 12.85
N SER A 575 -12.19 -2.02 13.00
CA SER A 575 -12.57 -2.87 11.89
C SER A 575 -14.08 -2.86 11.83
N ALA A 576 -14.64 -2.32 10.76
CA ALA A 576 -16.08 -2.13 10.64
C ALA A 576 -16.61 -2.79 9.36
N ASN A 577 -17.84 -3.30 9.44
CA ASN A 577 -18.59 -3.62 8.23
C ASN A 577 -18.73 -2.34 7.39
N TRP A 578 -18.45 -2.42 6.10
CA TRP A 578 -18.64 -1.29 5.19
C TRP A 578 -19.84 -1.55 4.30
N GLN A 579 -20.78 -0.63 4.29
CA GLN A 579 -21.99 -0.79 3.51
C GLN A 579 -22.21 0.37 2.55
N VAL A 580 -22.85 -0.02 1.46
CA VAL A 580 -23.58 0.86 0.58
C VAL A 580 -25.01 0.77 1.11
N HIS A 581 -25.59 1.83 1.69
CA HIS A 581 -27.02 1.85 2.01
C HIS A 581 -27.55 3.28 2.04
N ASP A 582 -28.63 3.52 1.29
CA ASP A 582 -29.42 4.75 1.28
C ASP A 582 -30.62 4.59 2.24
N PRO A 583 -30.73 5.37 3.32
CA PRO A 583 -31.86 5.26 4.26
C PRO A 583 -33.22 5.72 3.69
N ASP A 584 -33.26 6.40 2.54
CA ASP A 584 -34.49 6.89 1.90
C ASP A 584 -34.97 5.97 0.73
N GLN A 585 -34.36 4.79 0.55
CA GLN A 585 -34.59 3.95 -0.63
C GLN A 585 -35.80 3.00 -0.47
N PRO A 586 -36.73 2.94 -1.45
CA PRO A 586 -37.74 1.89 -1.51
C PRO A 586 -37.12 0.55 -1.94
N LEU A 587 -37.46 -0.55 -1.24
CA LEU A 587 -37.05 -1.93 -1.55
C LEU A 587 -37.20 -2.24 -3.04
N ARG A 588 -36.10 -2.57 -3.73
CA ARG A 588 -36.10 -3.13 -5.09
C ARG A 588 -35.58 -4.56 -5.06
N ALA A 589 -36.06 -5.39 -5.99
CA ALA A 589 -35.78 -6.83 -6.04
C ALA A 589 -34.40 -7.20 -6.62
N ASP A 590 -33.52 -6.22 -6.81
CA ASP A 590 -32.15 -6.42 -7.31
C ASP A 590 -31.20 -5.77 -6.30
N ASP A 591 -30.53 -6.62 -5.53
CA ASP A 591 -29.73 -6.24 -4.35
C ASP A 591 -28.40 -5.52 -4.72
N ASP A 592 -28.04 -5.44 -6.01
CA ASP A 592 -26.71 -4.97 -6.47
C ASP A 592 -26.72 -3.71 -7.34
N TRP A 593 -27.89 -3.18 -7.70
CA TRP A 593 -28.01 -2.15 -8.73
C TRP A 593 -27.29 -0.82 -8.41
N TYR A 594 -27.18 -0.46 -7.13
CA TYR A 594 -26.71 0.85 -6.66
C TYR A 594 -25.20 0.91 -6.37
N VAL A 595 -24.56 -0.24 -6.10
CA VAL A 595 -23.08 -0.39 -6.05
C VAL A 595 -22.44 0.13 -7.35
N ARG A 596 -23.19 0.07 -8.45
CA ARG A 596 -22.70 0.36 -9.81
C ARG A 596 -22.96 1.79 -10.29
N THR A 597 -23.73 2.63 -9.58
CA THR A 597 -24.26 3.88 -10.16
C THR A 597 -24.03 5.18 -9.37
N ASP A 598 -23.85 5.18 -8.04
CA ASP A 598 -23.56 6.42 -7.28
C ASP A 598 -22.69 6.20 -6.01
N PRO A 599 -21.40 6.62 -6.03
CA PRO A 599 -20.48 6.54 -4.88
C PRO A 599 -20.87 7.36 -3.64
N ALA A 600 -21.88 8.24 -3.74
CA ALA A 600 -22.33 9.09 -2.63
C ALA A 600 -23.05 8.31 -1.50
N TYR A 601 -23.53 7.09 -1.78
CA TYR A 601 -24.28 6.25 -0.84
C TYR A 601 -23.43 5.25 -0.02
N PHE A 602 -22.10 5.42 -0.05
CA PHE A 602 -21.17 4.65 0.78
C PHE A 602 -21.01 5.29 2.17
N HIS A 603 -21.46 4.62 3.21
CA HIS A 603 -21.33 5.07 4.60
C HIS A 603 -20.48 4.10 5.40
N GLY A 604 -19.19 4.43 5.56
CA GLY A 604 -18.29 3.85 6.56
C GLY A 604 -18.01 4.85 7.68
N PRO A 605 -17.26 4.46 8.72
CA PRO A 605 -16.83 5.41 9.74
C PRO A 605 -15.93 6.51 9.10
N ASP A 606 -15.94 7.70 9.70
CA ASP A 606 -15.08 8.81 9.29
C ASP A 606 -13.59 8.43 9.43
N VAL A 607 -12.97 7.99 8.33
CA VAL A 607 -11.58 7.52 8.31
C VAL A 607 -10.62 8.62 8.76
N ALA A 608 -10.77 9.84 8.22
CA ALA A 608 -9.92 10.97 8.57
C ALA A 608 -10.07 11.35 10.05
N GLY A 609 -11.30 11.33 10.57
CA GLY A 609 -11.58 11.51 11.99
C GLY A 609 -10.95 10.44 12.89
N LEU A 610 -11.00 9.18 12.48
CA LEU A 610 -10.36 8.06 13.21
C LEU A 610 -8.82 8.16 13.17
N HIS A 611 -8.25 8.50 12.03
CA HIS A 611 -6.81 8.76 11.86
C HIS A 611 -6.33 9.92 12.73
N ALA A 612 -7.10 11.02 12.82
CA ALA A 612 -6.80 12.14 13.71
C ALA A 612 -6.80 11.74 15.20
N GLN A 613 -7.52 10.66 15.54
CA GLN A 613 -7.51 10.05 16.87
C GLN A 613 -6.42 8.97 17.03
N GLY A 614 -5.58 8.72 16.02
CA GLY A 614 -4.49 7.74 16.05
C GLY A 614 -4.95 6.29 15.95
N LEU A 615 -6.12 6.05 15.36
CA LEU A 615 -6.65 4.71 15.10
C LEU A 615 -6.43 4.33 13.64
N LYS A 616 -6.13 3.05 13.38
CA LYS A 616 -6.19 2.46 12.04
C LYS A 616 -7.62 2.08 11.68
N VAL A 617 -7.93 2.01 10.39
CA VAL A 617 -9.22 1.57 9.86
C VAL A 617 -9.01 0.43 8.86
N VAL A 618 -9.55 -0.75 9.17
CA VAL A 618 -9.42 -1.96 8.33
C VAL A 618 -10.80 -2.61 8.18
N PRO A 619 -11.59 -2.28 7.15
CA PRO A 619 -12.93 -2.84 7.02
C PRO A 619 -12.98 -4.27 6.49
N TYR A 620 -14.15 -4.89 6.68
CA TYR A 620 -14.45 -6.25 6.26
C TYR A 620 -15.93 -6.37 5.81
N THR A 621 -16.33 -7.43 5.09
CA THR A 621 -15.50 -8.14 4.12
C THR A 621 -15.80 -7.51 2.77
N LEU A 622 -14.79 -6.97 2.10
CA LEU A 622 -14.98 -6.22 0.86
C LEU A 622 -14.42 -7.01 -0.32
N ASP A 623 -15.31 -7.44 -1.21
CA ASP A 623 -14.96 -8.26 -2.39
C ASP A 623 -15.33 -7.59 -3.72
N ASP A 624 -16.26 -6.63 -3.71
CA ASP A 624 -16.61 -5.88 -4.91
C ASP A 624 -15.48 -4.89 -5.28
N PRO A 625 -14.99 -4.90 -6.53
CA PRO A 625 -13.92 -4.01 -6.97
C PRO A 625 -14.19 -2.50 -6.76
N ALA A 626 -15.42 -2.04 -6.97
CA ALA A 626 -15.77 -0.63 -6.82
C ALA A 626 -15.81 -0.23 -5.34
N VAL A 627 -16.34 -1.10 -4.48
CA VAL A 627 -16.30 -0.96 -3.01
C VAL A 627 -14.85 -0.88 -2.52
N ILE A 628 -13.98 -1.80 -2.97
CA ILE A 628 -12.56 -1.83 -2.60
C ILE A 628 -11.86 -0.53 -3.00
N GLN A 629 -12.04 -0.09 -4.26
CA GLN A 629 -11.45 1.17 -4.73
C GLN A 629 -11.95 2.36 -3.89
N ARG A 630 -13.25 2.42 -3.60
CA ARG A 630 -13.83 3.49 -2.79
C ARG A 630 -13.25 3.52 -1.37
N ALA A 631 -13.07 2.36 -0.73
CA ALA A 631 -12.44 2.28 0.59
C ALA A 631 -10.97 2.75 0.55
N ILE A 632 -10.23 2.40 -0.50
CA ILE A 632 -8.86 2.89 -0.73
C ILE A 632 -8.82 4.41 -0.90
N ASP A 633 -9.75 4.98 -1.67
CA ASP A 633 -9.88 6.44 -1.89
C ASP A 633 -10.20 7.19 -0.59
N LEU A 634 -10.96 6.57 0.32
CA LEU A 634 -11.26 7.11 1.65
C LEU A 634 -10.07 7.00 2.61
N GLY A 635 -9.01 6.28 2.24
CA GLY A 635 -7.75 6.24 2.97
C GLY A 635 -7.62 5.13 4.01
N VAL A 636 -8.41 4.05 3.95
CA VAL A 636 -8.32 2.94 4.92
C VAL A 636 -6.91 2.33 4.97
N ASP A 637 -6.49 1.79 6.11
CA ASP A 637 -5.14 1.24 6.33
C ASP A 637 -4.95 -0.16 5.74
N GLY A 638 -6.06 -0.88 5.50
CA GLY A 638 -6.08 -2.21 4.94
C GLY A 638 -7.50 -2.66 4.68
N ILE A 639 -7.69 -3.84 4.10
CA ILE A 639 -9.00 -4.45 3.85
C ILE A 639 -8.92 -5.94 4.12
N ILE A 640 -9.97 -6.48 4.74
CA ILE A 640 -10.22 -7.92 4.86
C ILE A 640 -11.15 -8.33 3.70
N SER A 641 -10.73 -9.33 2.92
CA SER A 641 -11.45 -9.78 1.71
C SER A 641 -11.42 -11.30 1.58
N ASP A 642 -12.55 -11.87 1.16
CA ASP A 642 -12.67 -13.27 0.71
C ASP A 642 -11.90 -13.51 -0.59
N ASP A 643 -11.85 -12.49 -1.45
CA ASP A 643 -11.09 -12.44 -2.70
C ASP A 643 -9.83 -11.55 -2.59
N PRO A 644 -8.77 -12.04 -1.92
CA PRO A 644 -7.55 -11.26 -1.78
C PRO A 644 -6.84 -10.99 -3.12
N LEU A 645 -7.10 -11.73 -4.20
CA LEU A 645 -6.44 -11.45 -5.49
C LEU A 645 -7.02 -10.20 -6.16
N THR A 646 -8.34 -10.02 -6.11
CA THR A 646 -8.99 -8.78 -6.55
C THR A 646 -8.52 -7.59 -5.71
N LEU A 647 -8.46 -7.75 -4.38
CA LEU A 647 -7.92 -6.73 -3.50
C LEU A 647 -6.47 -6.37 -3.82
N ILE A 648 -5.60 -7.37 -4.05
CA ILE A 648 -4.20 -7.15 -4.44
C ILE A 648 -4.10 -6.40 -5.77
N ALA A 649 -4.90 -6.76 -6.77
CA ALA A 649 -4.88 -6.10 -8.07
C ALA A 649 -5.20 -4.60 -7.93
N ILE A 650 -6.24 -4.25 -7.16
CA ILE A 650 -6.64 -2.87 -6.93
C ILE A 650 -5.62 -2.13 -6.05
N ALA A 651 -5.07 -2.78 -5.01
CA ALA A 651 -4.01 -2.20 -4.20
C ALA A 651 -2.76 -1.86 -5.04
N LYS A 652 -2.35 -2.75 -5.96
CA LYS A 652 -1.28 -2.51 -6.93
C LYS A 652 -1.59 -1.34 -7.85
N GLN A 653 -2.83 -1.25 -8.35
CA GLN A 653 -3.23 -0.13 -9.21
C GLN A 653 -3.03 1.23 -8.53
N ASN A 654 -3.25 1.27 -7.22
CA ASN A 654 -3.12 2.47 -6.38
C ASN A 654 -1.70 2.65 -5.79
N GLY A 655 -0.72 1.82 -6.19
CA GLY A 655 0.65 1.90 -5.70
C GLY A 655 0.84 1.48 -4.25
N LEU A 656 -0.12 0.75 -3.68
CA LEU A 656 -0.16 0.36 -2.27
C LEU A 656 0.39 -1.04 -2.00
N ARG A 657 0.65 -1.80 -3.07
CA ARG A 657 1.29 -3.10 -3.05
C ARG A 657 2.20 -3.19 -4.26
#